data_AF-A0A5J4E499-F1
#
_entry.id   AF-A0A5J4E499-F1
#
_cell.length_a   1.000
_cell.length_b   1.000
_cell.length_c   1.000
_cell.angle_alpha   90.00
_cell.angle_beta   90.00
_cell.angle_gamma   90.00
#
_symmetry.space_group_name_H-M   'P 1'
#
loop_
_entity.id
_entity.type
_entity.pdbx_description
1 polymer ?
#
loop_
_entity_poly.entity_id
_entity_poly.type
_entity_poly.pdbx_seq_one_letter_code
_entity_poly.pdbx_strand_id
1 'polypeptide(L)'
;MVHYSLLTNWRSEPGLVNAVNSIFGRRSAAFIYAQSINYATVQAAAKKPAAPLLVDESVVTPLTVWQIPQSDKQKNLSSQQVYALINEAIADEIAQLIEGGVQKSIKIGAEPLRSGDIAILVRTAREGNNLRRVLAKRGVRAITIGRDRVFASEEAGGLYDLLLAINQHGDRKLLRAGLASPLLNLDYRQIAQISDDESSWQDWSEKIHRLHLLWLQRGFIAMFQELLQLLEIAERIAETVFAERRLTNLLHLAELAQQQSRISPGFDALLAWYRAQIAGDTGDDTELRLESDEDLVKIVTIHKSKGLEYPIVFAPYLWTCKPRPVKPGSILQFHDENHNAVIDLGSSDHQQHGFIAEKERLAEDIRLAYVAITRACSKVFLAWGDVGDGTMPGRPAKTALGYLLHPGQLATDLDSNFPQAFDHSDDMAAELETLVKNSGGSIEVIPLPPQTKGAIPALATKRQPALETATFKGGIPANWRIASFTALTRDIHQVAHRGRSGISGDSILDFPAGSHVGLLLHSLLEHLDFKGNIKTQCADLIPRYAPRYGLNSAEYQKTLTRWLEKLLISPLNDSGLTLSALSSEQRLNELAFDFALDHLTIDKLNLLLAQISGRSLTPIEVDNFGGMITGVIDLVFEYQGKYYLADYKTNYLGASLEDYSENNLQRAILDRRYDLQYLLYSIALHRYLSLRIPDYAYERHFGGVYYLFIRAMRPQQESTYGVYFDLPDYADLSALDALLAVKSDDGRHR
;
A
#
# COMPACT_ATOMS: atom_id res chain seq x y z
N MET A 1 -5.41 -49.75 -17.53
CA MET A 1 -5.77 -48.32 -17.68
C MET A 1 -5.36 -47.88 -19.07
N VAL A 2 -6.19 -47.09 -19.76
CA VAL A 2 -5.80 -46.49 -21.05
C VAL A 2 -5.04 -45.20 -20.74
N HIS A 3 -3.79 -45.10 -21.19
CA HIS A 3 -2.98 -43.89 -21.06
C HIS A 3 -3.11 -43.04 -22.33
N TYR A 4 -3.18 -41.72 -22.17
CA TYR A 4 -3.24 -40.76 -23.28
C TYR A 4 -2.03 -39.84 -23.20
N SER A 5 -1.43 -39.52 -24.36
CA SER A 5 -0.26 -38.64 -24.46
C SER A 5 -0.45 -37.64 -25.59
N LEU A 6 0.03 -36.41 -25.40
CA LEU A 6 0.10 -35.40 -26.45
C LEU A 6 1.50 -35.43 -27.06
N LEU A 7 1.61 -35.87 -28.31
CA LEU A 7 2.90 -36.13 -28.97
C LEU A 7 3.43 -34.95 -29.79
N THR A 8 2.72 -33.81 -29.80
CA THR A 8 3.11 -32.63 -30.59
C THR A 8 3.45 -31.45 -29.67
N ASN A 9 4.67 -30.93 -29.80
CA ASN A 9 5.11 -29.68 -29.18
C ASN A 9 4.79 -28.50 -30.11
N TRP A 10 4.02 -27.53 -29.60
CA TRP A 10 3.58 -26.35 -30.34
C TRP A 10 4.34 -25.06 -29.98
N ARG A 11 5.32 -25.13 -29.07
CA ARG A 11 5.95 -23.96 -28.44
C ARG A 11 7.37 -23.71 -28.93
N SER A 12 8.10 -24.78 -29.25
CA SER A 12 9.53 -24.71 -29.54
C SER A 12 9.81 -25.02 -31.01
N GLU A 13 10.93 -24.51 -31.50
CA GLU A 13 11.37 -24.74 -32.86
C GLU A 13 11.76 -26.22 -33.08
N PRO A 14 11.67 -26.76 -34.31
CA PRO A 14 11.91 -28.17 -34.57
C PRO A 14 13.28 -28.68 -34.12
N GLY A 15 14.33 -27.88 -34.30
CA GLY A 15 15.68 -28.25 -33.88
C GLY A 15 15.78 -28.37 -32.36
N LEU A 16 15.16 -27.46 -31.60
CA LEU A 16 15.16 -27.53 -30.13
C LEU A 16 14.41 -28.76 -29.62
N VAL A 17 13.26 -29.09 -30.23
CA VAL A 17 12.52 -30.33 -29.89
C VAL A 17 13.37 -31.56 -30.14
N ASN A 18 14.10 -31.59 -31.27
CA ASN A 18 15.03 -32.68 -31.58
C ASN A 18 16.17 -32.78 -30.56
N ALA A 19 16.77 -31.65 -30.17
CA ALA A 19 17.81 -31.62 -29.15
C ALA A 19 17.35 -32.19 -27.80
N VAL A 20 16.15 -31.82 -27.35
CA VAL A 20 15.56 -32.37 -26.11
C VAL A 20 15.32 -33.88 -26.25
N ASN A 21 14.77 -34.33 -27.38
CA ASN A 21 14.61 -35.75 -27.66
C ASN A 21 15.95 -36.50 -27.67
N SER A 22 17.03 -35.91 -28.21
CA SER A 22 18.36 -36.53 -28.22
C SER A 22 18.97 -36.67 -26.84
N ILE A 23 18.73 -35.70 -25.93
CA ILE A 23 19.22 -35.76 -24.54
C ILE A 23 18.42 -36.79 -23.73
N PHE A 24 17.09 -36.63 -23.68
CA PHE A 24 16.24 -37.47 -22.82
C PHE A 24 15.96 -38.86 -23.41
N GLY A 25 16.02 -39.02 -24.73
CA GLY A 25 15.86 -40.31 -25.41
C GLY A 25 17.10 -41.20 -25.38
N ARG A 26 18.24 -40.67 -24.90
CA ARG A 26 19.51 -41.42 -24.82
C ARG A 26 19.49 -42.55 -23.79
N ARG A 27 18.50 -42.54 -22.88
CA ARG A 27 18.31 -43.49 -21.79
C ARG A 27 16.90 -44.05 -21.80
N SER A 28 16.76 -45.35 -21.50
CA SER A 28 15.46 -45.99 -21.27
C SER A 28 14.79 -45.48 -19.99
N ALA A 29 15.58 -45.06 -19.00
CA ALA A 29 15.12 -44.57 -17.70
C ALA A 29 15.55 -43.11 -17.47
N ALA A 30 15.23 -42.20 -18.40
CA ALA A 30 15.66 -40.80 -18.33
C ALA A 30 15.31 -40.12 -17.00
N PHE A 31 14.14 -40.44 -16.41
CA PHE A 31 13.68 -39.91 -15.11
C PHE A 31 13.92 -40.87 -13.93
N ILE A 32 14.85 -41.82 -14.08
CA ILE A 32 15.19 -42.90 -13.13
C ILE A 32 14.07 -43.92 -12.92
N TYR A 33 12.87 -43.48 -12.53
CA TYR A 33 11.71 -44.32 -12.27
C TYR A 33 10.92 -44.63 -13.56
N ALA A 34 11.54 -45.36 -14.49
CA ALA A 34 10.99 -45.62 -15.84
C ALA A 34 9.61 -46.29 -15.86
N GLN A 35 9.29 -47.09 -14.83
CA GLN A 35 7.99 -47.76 -14.69
C GLN A 35 6.84 -46.76 -14.44
N SER A 36 7.15 -45.62 -13.80
CA SER A 36 6.16 -44.60 -13.45
C SER A 36 6.23 -43.38 -14.37
N ILE A 37 7.44 -43.00 -14.81
CA ILE A 37 7.70 -41.82 -15.62
C ILE A 37 8.58 -42.23 -16.81
N ASN A 38 7.93 -42.58 -17.91
CA ASN A 38 8.61 -42.84 -19.18
C ASN A 38 8.72 -41.56 -20.01
N TYR A 39 9.84 -41.38 -20.69
CA TYR A 39 10.01 -40.31 -21.67
C TYR A 39 9.51 -40.78 -23.04
N ALA A 40 8.49 -40.11 -23.56
CA ALA A 40 8.01 -40.33 -24.92
C ALA A 40 8.57 -39.25 -25.85
N THR A 41 9.16 -39.67 -26.98
CA THR A 41 9.60 -38.76 -28.03
C THR A 41 8.42 -37.96 -28.57
N VAL A 42 8.60 -36.65 -28.69
CA VAL A 42 7.59 -35.73 -29.22
C VAL A 42 8.04 -35.13 -30.54
N GLN A 43 7.08 -34.77 -31.39
CA GLN A 43 7.32 -34.10 -32.67
C GLN A 43 7.03 -32.61 -32.54
N ALA A 44 7.77 -31.78 -33.27
CA ALA A 44 7.44 -30.36 -33.38
C ALA A 44 6.21 -30.16 -34.27
N ALA A 45 5.44 -29.10 -34.01
CA ALA A 45 4.28 -28.76 -34.83
C ALA A 45 4.70 -28.41 -36.27
N ALA A 46 4.09 -29.09 -37.24
CA ALA A 46 4.35 -28.84 -38.67
C ALA A 46 3.71 -27.53 -39.18
N LYS A 47 2.68 -27.01 -38.50
CA LYS A 47 1.98 -25.77 -38.85
C LYS A 47 2.40 -24.66 -37.89
N LYS A 48 2.97 -23.57 -38.43
CA LYS A 48 3.49 -22.41 -37.66
C LYS A 48 4.52 -22.81 -36.59
N PRO A 49 5.69 -23.37 -36.99
CA PRO A 49 6.76 -23.63 -36.04
C PRO A 49 7.22 -22.33 -35.37
N ALA A 50 7.69 -22.43 -34.12
CA ALA A 50 8.32 -21.29 -33.45
C ALA A 50 9.53 -20.80 -34.25
N ALA A 51 9.77 -19.49 -34.21
CA ALA A 51 10.83 -18.88 -35.00
C ALA A 51 12.22 -19.25 -34.46
N PRO A 52 13.19 -19.61 -35.32
CA PRO A 52 14.55 -19.88 -34.90
C PRO A 52 15.28 -18.57 -34.54
N LEU A 53 16.38 -18.70 -33.80
CA LEU A 53 17.34 -17.61 -33.65
C LEU A 53 18.22 -17.53 -34.89
N LEU A 54 18.37 -16.32 -35.43
CA LEU A 54 19.19 -16.00 -36.59
C LEU A 54 20.33 -15.07 -36.16
N VAL A 55 21.54 -15.37 -36.62
CA VAL A 55 22.72 -14.49 -36.52
C VAL A 55 23.22 -14.27 -37.95
N ASP A 56 23.25 -13.02 -38.39
CA ASP A 56 23.60 -12.63 -39.77
C ASP A 56 22.83 -13.46 -40.83
N GLU A 57 21.50 -13.56 -40.63
CA GLU A 57 20.56 -14.33 -41.47
C GLU A 57 20.79 -15.86 -41.50
N SER A 58 21.71 -16.38 -40.70
CA SER A 58 21.98 -17.81 -40.57
C SER A 58 21.33 -18.39 -39.32
N VAL A 59 20.65 -19.54 -39.46
CA VAL A 59 20.06 -20.27 -38.32
C VAL A 59 21.19 -20.82 -37.45
N VAL A 60 21.15 -20.49 -36.16
CA VAL A 60 22.11 -21.03 -35.19
C VAL A 60 21.59 -22.29 -34.53
N THR A 61 22.51 -23.05 -33.95
CA THR A 61 22.22 -24.28 -33.21
C THR A 61 21.29 -23.99 -32.02
N PRO A 62 20.16 -24.70 -31.87
CA PRO A 62 19.15 -24.36 -30.85
C PRO A 62 19.54 -24.77 -29.42
N LEU A 63 20.45 -25.74 -29.25
CA LEU A 63 20.98 -26.10 -27.93
C LEU A 63 22.52 -26.01 -27.93
N THR A 64 23.05 -25.12 -27.10
CA THR A 64 24.49 -24.93 -26.91
C THR A 64 24.88 -25.41 -25.52
N VAL A 65 25.87 -26.30 -25.44
CA VAL A 65 26.50 -26.70 -24.18
C VAL A 65 27.89 -26.07 -24.10
N TRP A 66 28.07 -25.16 -23.16
CA TRP A 66 29.37 -24.59 -22.82
C TRP A 66 30.18 -25.55 -21.97
N GLN A 67 31.35 -25.92 -22.46
CA GLN A 67 32.29 -26.79 -21.77
C GLN A 67 33.04 -26.01 -20.70
N ILE A 68 32.80 -26.37 -19.44
CA ILE A 68 33.49 -25.78 -18.28
C ILE A 68 34.98 -26.19 -18.34
N PRO A 69 35.92 -25.24 -18.26
CA PRO A 69 37.34 -25.53 -18.38
C PRO A 69 37.88 -26.35 -17.19
N GLN A 70 38.88 -27.18 -17.45
CA GLN A 70 39.71 -27.83 -16.44
C GLN A 70 41.00 -27.01 -16.22
N SER A 71 41.61 -27.04 -15.03
CA SER A 71 42.87 -26.32 -14.77
C SER A 71 44.04 -26.89 -15.58
N ASP A 72 45.02 -26.04 -15.94
CA ASP A 72 46.29 -26.37 -16.64
C ASP A 72 47.09 -27.58 -16.08
N LYS A 73 46.76 -28.06 -14.87
CA LYS A 73 47.36 -29.26 -14.24
C LYS A 73 46.43 -30.48 -14.21
N GLN A 74 45.39 -30.54 -15.06
CA GLN A 74 44.32 -31.56 -14.99
C GLN A 74 43.64 -31.61 -13.61
N LYS A 75 43.62 -30.50 -12.88
CA LYS A 75 42.90 -30.39 -11.59
C LYS A 75 41.56 -29.71 -11.81
N ASN A 76 40.51 -30.23 -11.19
CA ASN A 76 39.18 -29.64 -11.30
C ASN A 76 39.16 -28.24 -10.63
N LEU A 77 38.53 -27.27 -11.30
CA LEU A 77 38.29 -25.94 -10.72
C LEU A 77 37.33 -26.06 -9.54
N SER A 78 37.49 -25.21 -8.53
CA SER A 78 36.53 -25.15 -7.42
C SER A 78 35.18 -24.63 -7.90
N SER A 79 34.09 -25.07 -7.25
CA SER A 79 32.74 -24.60 -7.57
C SER A 79 32.63 -23.07 -7.60
N GLN A 80 33.28 -22.36 -6.67
CA GLN A 80 33.25 -20.89 -6.63
C GLN A 80 33.88 -20.25 -7.88
N GLN A 81 34.99 -20.80 -8.37
CA GLN A 81 35.64 -20.32 -9.61
C GLN A 81 34.76 -20.60 -10.83
N VAL A 82 34.15 -21.78 -10.90
CA VAL A 82 33.23 -22.15 -11.99
C VAL A 82 32.00 -21.22 -12.01
N TYR A 83 31.40 -20.94 -10.85
CA TYR A 83 30.31 -19.97 -10.73
C TYR A 83 30.72 -18.59 -11.27
N ALA A 84 31.92 -18.12 -10.93
CA ALA A 84 32.41 -16.82 -11.43
C ALA A 84 32.60 -16.83 -12.94
N LEU A 85 33.26 -17.86 -13.50
CA LEU A 85 33.48 -17.97 -14.95
C LEU A 85 32.17 -18.02 -15.74
N ILE A 86 31.21 -18.86 -15.31
CA ILE A 86 29.91 -18.98 -15.98
C ILE A 86 29.14 -17.66 -15.90
N ASN A 87 29.15 -16.97 -14.75
CA ASN A 87 28.43 -15.71 -14.62
C ASN A 87 28.98 -14.62 -15.54
N GLU A 88 30.32 -14.54 -15.67
CA GLU A 88 30.97 -13.58 -16.57
C GLU A 88 30.69 -13.93 -18.04
N ALA A 89 30.77 -15.22 -18.41
CA ALA A 89 30.47 -15.68 -19.78
C ALA A 89 29.00 -15.45 -20.18
N ILE A 90 28.04 -15.74 -19.28
CA ILE A 90 26.62 -15.43 -19.53
C ILE A 90 26.41 -13.95 -19.74
N ALA A 91 27.03 -13.12 -18.89
CA ALA A 91 26.81 -11.70 -18.96
C ALA A 91 27.42 -11.09 -20.24
N ASP A 92 28.57 -11.61 -20.69
CA ASP A 92 29.18 -11.25 -21.98
C ASP A 92 28.30 -11.69 -23.17
N GLU A 93 27.84 -12.95 -23.18
CA GLU A 93 26.98 -13.48 -24.24
C GLU A 93 25.67 -12.70 -24.34
N ILE A 94 25.00 -12.44 -23.22
CA ILE A 94 23.74 -11.67 -23.20
C ILE A 94 23.98 -10.24 -23.70
N ALA A 95 25.09 -9.61 -23.32
CA ALA A 95 25.41 -8.27 -23.81
C ALA A 95 25.62 -8.28 -25.33
N GLN A 96 26.33 -9.27 -25.89
CA GLN A 96 26.52 -9.43 -27.33
C GLN A 96 25.20 -9.71 -28.07
N LEU A 97 24.35 -10.58 -27.50
CA LEU A 97 23.03 -10.87 -28.05
C LEU A 97 22.17 -9.60 -28.13
N ILE A 98 22.12 -8.81 -27.06
CA ILE A 98 21.36 -7.54 -27.02
C ILE A 98 21.94 -6.53 -28.00
N GLU A 99 23.28 -6.40 -28.07
CA GLU A 99 23.94 -5.51 -29.03
C GLU A 99 23.63 -5.90 -30.48
N GLY A 100 23.69 -7.19 -30.81
CA GLY A 100 23.31 -7.70 -32.13
C GLY A 100 21.83 -7.50 -32.45
N GLY A 101 20.96 -7.57 -31.44
CA GLY A 101 19.54 -7.20 -31.56
C GLY A 101 19.35 -5.73 -31.92
N VAL A 102 20.08 -4.81 -31.24
CA VAL A 102 20.08 -3.37 -31.56
C VAL A 102 20.60 -3.09 -32.97
N GLN A 103 21.65 -3.82 -33.40
CA GLN A 103 22.22 -3.73 -34.74
C GLN A 103 21.37 -4.46 -35.81
N LYS A 104 20.33 -5.19 -35.41
CA LYS A 104 19.50 -6.06 -36.26
C LYS A 104 20.28 -7.17 -36.97
N SER A 105 21.45 -7.55 -36.47
CA SER A 105 22.20 -8.73 -36.93
C SER A 105 21.69 -10.01 -36.25
N ILE A 106 21.08 -9.90 -35.06
CA ILE A 106 20.50 -11.02 -34.31
C ILE A 106 18.98 -10.86 -34.23
N LYS A 107 18.25 -11.86 -34.71
CA LYS A 107 16.78 -11.83 -34.86
C LYS A 107 16.14 -13.14 -34.40
N ILE A 108 14.91 -13.06 -33.91
CA ILE A 108 14.03 -14.22 -33.74
C ILE A 108 13.01 -14.19 -34.88
N GLY A 109 13.26 -15.01 -35.91
CA GLY A 109 12.52 -14.92 -37.17
C GLY A 109 12.74 -13.56 -37.84
N ALA A 110 11.67 -12.75 -37.97
CA ALA A 110 11.75 -11.43 -38.59
C ALA A 110 12.06 -10.28 -37.62
N GLU A 111 11.86 -10.49 -36.32
CA GLU A 111 11.96 -9.44 -35.31
C GLU A 111 13.37 -9.37 -34.70
N PRO A 112 13.94 -8.18 -34.50
CA PRO A 112 15.20 -8.03 -33.77
C PRO A 112 15.08 -8.53 -32.32
N LEU A 113 16.13 -9.19 -31.83
CA LEU A 113 16.18 -9.66 -30.45
C LEU A 113 16.11 -8.49 -29.46
N ARG A 114 15.28 -8.63 -28.42
CA ARG A 114 15.16 -7.66 -27.32
C ARG A 114 15.59 -8.28 -26.00
N SER A 115 15.93 -7.44 -25.03
CA SER A 115 16.26 -7.90 -23.67
C SER A 115 15.15 -8.75 -23.04
N GLY A 116 13.88 -8.41 -23.31
CA GLY A 116 12.69 -9.10 -22.80
C GLY A 116 12.51 -10.54 -23.30
N ASP A 117 13.22 -10.93 -24.36
CA ASP A 117 13.20 -12.25 -24.98
C ASP A 117 14.14 -13.25 -24.27
N ILE A 118 15.01 -12.75 -23.39
CA ILE A 118 16.05 -13.53 -22.71
C ILE A 118 15.63 -13.83 -21.28
N ALA A 119 15.63 -15.11 -20.92
CA ALA A 119 15.45 -15.56 -19.54
C ALA A 119 16.64 -16.37 -19.01
N ILE A 120 16.93 -16.20 -17.72
CA ILE A 120 17.98 -16.93 -17.00
C ILE A 120 17.32 -17.71 -15.88
N LEU A 121 17.36 -19.04 -15.99
CA LEU A 121 16.74 -19.95 -15.04
C LEU A 121 17.74 -20.41 -14.00
N VAL A 122 17.46 -20.03 -12.75
CA VAL A 122 18.30 -20.32 -11.59
C VAL A 122 17.60 -21.24 -10.59
N ARG A 123 18.35 -21.95 -9.74
CA ARG A 123 17.75 -22.77 -8.67
C ARG A 123 17.39 -21.91 -7.46
N THR A 124 18.22 -20.91 -7.16
CA THR A 124 18.08 -20.08 -5.94
C THR A 124 18.08 -18.58 -6.24
N ALA A 125 17.45 -17.80 -5.36
CA ALA A 125 17.47 -16.33 -5.46
C ALA A 125 18.89 -15.75 -5.34
N ARG A 126 19.77 -16.41 -4.55
CA ARG A 126 21.18 -16.03 -4.40
C ARG A 126 21.95 -16.12 -5.72
N GLU A 127 21.75 -17.20 -6.47
CA GLU A 127 22.31 -17.35 -7.82
C GLU A 127 21.85 -16.21 -8.74
N GLY A 128 20.54 -15.95 -8.77
CA GLY A 128 19.96 -14.87 -9.56
C GLY A 128 20.53 -13.48 -9.21
N ASN A 129 20.63 -13.17 -7.91
CA ASN A 129 21.18 -11.89 -7.45
C ASN A 129 22.66 -11.73 -7.80
N ASN A 130 23.46 -12.80 -7.70
CA ASN A 130 24.86 -12.75 -8.10
C ASN A 130 25.00 -12.46 -9.59
N LEU A 131 24.23 -13.14 -10.43
CA LEU A 131 24.28 -12.99 -11.88
C LEU A 131 23.76 -11.60 -12.31
N ARG A 132 22.72 -11.08 -11.63
CA ARG A 132 22.23 -9.70 -11.81
C ARG A 132 23.32 -8.65 -11.59
N ARG A 133 24.17 -8.80 -10.55
CA ARG A 133 25.31 -7.89 -10.31
C ARG A 133 26.34 -7.94 -11.44
N VAL A 134 26.60 -9.11 -11.99
CA VAL A 134 27.57 -9.29 -13.09
C VAL A 134 27.03 -8.72 -14.40
N LEU A 135 25.73 -8.87 -14.69
CA LEU A 135 25.03 -8.24 -15.82
C LEU A 135 25.06 -6.71 -15.74
N ALA A 136 24.79 -6.15 -14.55
CA ALA A 136 24.80 -4.71 -14.34
C ALA A 136 26.15 -4.06 -14.70
N LYS A 137 27.27 -4.76 -14.46
CA LYS A 137 28.62 -4.29 -14.85
C LYS A 137 28.80 -4.14 -16.37
N ARG A 138 27.97 -4.79 -17.18
CA ARG A 138 27.95 -4.67 -18.66
C ARG A 138 26.85 -3.74 -19.18
N GLY A 139 26.17 -3.03 -18.28
CA GLY A 139 25.01 -2.21 -18.64
C GLY A 139 23.76 -3.01 -19.01
N VAL A 140 23.76 -4.33 -18.81
CA VAL A 140 22.56 -5.16 -19.03
C VAL A 140 21.66 -5.06 -17.80
N ARG A 141 20.48 -4.47 -17.99
CA ARG A 141 19.46 -4.40 -16.94
C ARG A 141 18.69 -5.72 -16.90
N ALA A 142 18.56 -6.27 -15.70
CA ALA A 142 17.85 -7.52 -15.46
C ALA A 142 16.96 -7.41 -14.23
N ILE A 143 15.83 -8.11 -14.28
CA ILE A 143 14.83 -8.18 -13.21
C ILE A 143 14.70 -9.62 -12.71
N THR A 144 14.56 -9.78 -11.39
CA THR A 144 14.24 -11.08 -10.81
C THR A 144 12.73 -11.21 -10.68
N ILE A 145 12.13 -12.18 -11.38
CA ILE A 145 10.68 -12.43 -11.30
C ILE A 145 10.40 -13.30 -10.09
N GLY A 146 9.79 -12.72 -9.07
CA GLY A 146 9.36 -13.43 -7.88
C GLY A 146 8.40 -12.65 -6.99
N ARG A 147 7.58 -13.39 -6.23
CA ARG A 147 6.81 -12.92 -5.07
C ARG A 147 7.71 -12.48 -3.90
N ASP A 148 8.61 -11.55 -4.14
CA ASP A 148 9.27 -10.88 -3.03
C ASP A 148 8.26 -9.86 -2.48
N ARG A 149 8.03 -9.87 -1.16
CA ARG A 149 7.10 -8.94 -0.52
C ARG A 149 7.76 -7.57 -0.46
N VAL A 150 7.05 -6.51 -0.80
CA VAL A 150 7.60 -5.14 -0.71
C VAL A 150 8.06 -4.80 0.72
N PHE A 151 7.39 -5.33 1.74
CA PHE A 151 7.76 -5.17 3.16
C PHE A 151 9.00 -5.96 3.59
N ALA A 152 9.48 -6.91 2.78
CA ALA A 152 10.75 -7.60 3.01
C ALA A 152 11.96 -6.85 2.39
N SER A 153 11.70 -5.71 1.73
CA SER A 153 12.75 -4.88 1.14
C SER A 153 13.55 -4.11 2.19
N GLU A 154 14.78 -3.73 1.82
CA GLU A 154 15.61 -2.83 2.63
C GLU A 154 14.96 -1.45 2.78
N GLU A 155 14.24 -0.99 1.76
CA GLU A 155 13.47 0.26 1.81
C GLU A 155 12.37 0.23 2.88
N ALA A 156 11.74 -0.94 3.11
CA ALA A 156 10.70 -1.06 4.12
C ALA A 156 11.25 -0.83 5.53
N GLY A 157 12.36 -1.48 5.87
CA GLY A 157 13.05 -1.25 7.14
C GLY A 157 13.55 0.19 7.28
N GLY A 158 14.18 0.72 6.23
CA GLY A 158 14.69 2.09 6.25
C GLY A 158 13.61 3.16 6.39
N LEU A 159 12.44 2.97 5.76
CA LEU A 159 11.30 3.86 5.96
C LEU A 159 10.76 3.73 7.38
N TYR A 160 10.66 2.51 7.92
CA TYR A 160 10.19 2.29 9.29
C TYR A 160 11.08 3.01 10.33
N ASP A 161 12.40 2.93 10.20
CA ASP A 161 13.33 3.62 11.11
C ASP A 161 13.15 5.14 11.08
N LEU A 162 12.95 5.72 9.88
CA LEU A 162 12.65 7.14 9.74
C LEU A 162 11.29 7.51 10.33
N LEU A 163 10.24 6.73 10.07
CA LEU A 163 8.91 6.98 10.65
C LEU A 163 8.92 6.88 12.18
N LEU A 164 9.70 5.95 12.74
CA LEU A 164 9.87 5.80 14.17
C LEU A 164 10.60 7.00 14.78
N ALA A 165 11.67 7.49 14.12
CA ALA A 165 12.38 8.70 14.50
C ALA A 165 11.47 9.95 14.44
N ILE A 166 10.61 10.06 13.42
CA ILE A 166 9.63 11.15 13.28
C ILE A 166 8.57 11.08 14.38
N ASN A 167 8.04 9.89 14.69
CA ASN A 167 7.04 9.74 15.75
C ASN A 167 7.62 10.10 17.13
N GLN A 168 8.83 9.62 17.43
CA GLN A 168 9.51 9.82 18.71
C GLN A 168 10.70 10.78 18.59
N HIS A 169 10.46 11.97 18.03
CA HIS A 169 11.50 12.97 17.73
C HIS A 169 12.30 13.45 18.95
N GLY A 170 11.82 13.24 20.18
CA GLY A 170 12.57 13.55 21.41
C GLY A 170 13.59 12.47 21.83
N ASP A 171 13.54 11.27 21.25
CA ASP A 171 14.45 10.18 21.60
C ASP A 171 15.73 10.23 20.74
N ARG A 172 16.84 10.62 21.37
CA ARG A 172 18.16 10.73 20.71
C ARG A 172 18.61 9.40 20.08
N LYS A 173 18.25 8.24 20.64
CA LYS A 173 18.62 6.93 20.07
C LYS A 173 17.88 6.65 18.78
N LEU A 174 16.59 6.97 18.73
CA LEU A 174 15.77 6.77 17.53
C LEU A 174 16.12 7.75 16.42
N LEU A 175 16.39 9.02 16.76
CA LEU A 175 16.94 9.98 15.80
C LEU A 175 18.25 9.49 15.18
N ARG A 176 19.14 8.89 15.98
CA ARG A 176 20.40 8.33 15.49
C ARG A 176 20.19 7.07 14.64
N ALA A 177 19.22 6.23 15.01
CA ALA A 177 18.83 5.08 14.18
C ALA A 177 18.29 5.54 12.81
N GLY A 178 17.51 6.62 12.77
CA GLY A 178 17.03 7.24 11.53
C GLY A 178 18.16 7.68 10.59
N LEU A 179 19.27 8.22 11.12
CA LEU A 179 20.46 8.56 10.31
C LEU A 179 21.11 7.34 9.63
N ALA A 180 20.99 6.16 10.25
CA ALA A 180 21.50 4.91 9.69
C ALA A 180 20.55 4.27 8.67
N SER A 181 19.42 4.92 8.36
CA SER A 181 18.48 4.42 7.38
C SER A 181 19.14 4.25 6.00
N PRO A 182 18.96 3.10 5.32
CA PRO A 182 19.50 2.86 3.97
C PRO A 182 18.90 3.79 2.91
N LEU A 183 17.84 4.54 3.23
CA LEU A 183 17.24 5.56 2.36
C LEU A 183 18.09 6.84 2.29
N LEU A 184 18.91 7.10 3.31
CA LEU A 184 19.78 8.28 3.35
C LEU A 184 21.15 8.05 2.67
N ASN A 185 21.47 6.78 2.38
CA ASN A 185 22.72 6.37 1.73
C ASN A 185 23.98 7.01 2.37
N LEU A 186 23.98 7.21 3.69
CA LEU A 186 25.09 7.82 4.40
C LEU A 186 26.14 6.78 4.77
N ASP A 187 27.41 7.15 4.63
CA ASP A 187 28.51 6.35 5.15
C ASP A 187 28.73 6.59 6.66
N TYR A 188 29.56 5.74 7.27
CA TYR A 188 29.86 5.84 8.69
C TYR A 188 30.45 7.21 9.09
N ARG A 189 31.27 7.83 8.24
CA ARG A 189 31.92 9.11 8.56
C ARG A 189 30.91 10.24 8.56
N GLN A 190 29.99 10.25 7.60
CA GLN A 190 28.90 11.21 7.51
C GLN A 190 27.95 11.07 8.71
N ILE A 191 27.58 9.84 9.09
CA ILE A 191 26.74 9.60 10.27
C ILE A 191 27.43 10.10 11.55
N ALA A 192 28.73 9.81 11.72
CA ALA A 192 29.50 10.28 12.87
C ALA A 192 29.58 11.81 12.90
N GLN A 193 29.84 12.45 11.75
CA GLN A 193 29.87 13.91 11.64
C GLN A 193 28.55 14.55 12.08
N ILE A 194 27.40 14.03 11.64
CA ILE A 194 26.09 14.55 12.05
C ILE A 194 25.81 14.26 13.54
N SER A 195 26.25 13.10 14.04
CA SER A 195 25.97 12.67 15.42
C SER A 195 26.79 13.39 16.49
N ASP A 196 28.04 13.75 16.14
CA ASP A 196 29.04 14.28 17.07
C ASP A 196 29.14 15.82 17.01
N ASP A 197 28.76 16.44 15.89
CA ASP A 197 28.67 17.89 15.75
C ASP A 197 27.31 18.43 16.21
N GLU A 198 27.30 19.33 17.19
CA GLU A 198 26.06 19.82 17.81
C GLU A 198 25.20 20.62 16.82
N SER A 199 25.81 21.39 15.92
CA SER A 199 25.07 22.17 14.90
C SER A 199 24.37 21.25 13.90
N SER A 200 25.10 20.29 13.35
CA SER A 200 24.56 19.31 12.39
C SER A 200 23.50 18.41 13.04
N TRP A 201 23.69 18.06 14.31
CA TRP A 201 22.70 17.31 15.08
C TRP A 201 21.41 18.11 15.28
N GLN A 202 21.53 19.40 15.63
CA GLN A 202 20.39 20.29 15.79
C GLN A 202 19.61 20.44 14.47
N ASP A 203 20.31 20.64 13.35
CA ASP A 203 19.69 20.71 12.01
C ASP A 203 18.93 19.42 11.66
N TRP A 204 19.52 18.25 11.97
CA TRP A 204 18.85 16.95 11.80
C TRP A 204 17.59 16.85 12.66
N SER A 205 17.69 17.19 13.94
CA SER A 205 16.57 17.15 14.88
C SER A 205 15.43 18.07 14.45
N GLU A 206 15.74 19.27 13.96
CA GLU A 206 14.76 20.24 13.48
C GLU A 206 14.03 19.74 12.24
N LYS A 207 14.74 19.13 11.28
CA LYS A 207 14.14 18.49 10.10
C LYS A 207 13.14 17.41 10.50
N ILE A 208 13.51 16.54 11.44
CA ILE A 208 12.63 15.48 11.93
C ILE A 208 11.43 16.04 12.71
N HIS A 209 11.63 17.07 13.53
CA HIS A 209 10.54 17.73 14.24
C HIS A 209 9.54 18.40 13.28
N ARG A 210 10.03 19.06 12.22
CA ARG A 210 9.17 19.61 11.15
C ARG A 210 8.30 18.54 10.49
N LEU A 211 8.88 17.38 10.19
CA LEU A 211 8.15 16.24 9.61
C LEU A 211 7.09 15.70 10.57
N HIS A 212 7.39 15.67 11.87
CA HIS A 212 6.42 15.27 12.91
C HIS A 212 5.20 16.21 12.93
N LEU A 213 5.44 17.52 12.96
CA LEU A 213 4.36 18.52 12.93
C LEU A 213 3.53 18.43 11.65
N LEU A 214 4.18 18.22 10.50
CA LEU A 214 3.49 18.08 9.22
C LEU A 214 2.61 16.83 9.18
N TRP A 215 3.08 15.72 9.74
CA TRP A 215 2.28 14.49 9.85
C TRP A 215 1.05 14.72 10.73
N LEU A 216 1.22 15.42 11.86
CA LEU A 216 0.13 15.75 12.77
C LEU A 216 -0.94 16.63 12.12
N GLN A 217 -0.52 17.63 11.34
CA GLN A 217 -1.42 18.63 10.77
C GLN A 217 -2.06 18.19 9.45
N ARG A 218 -1.33 17.45 8.61
CA ARG A 218 -1.72 17.16 7.22
C ARG A 218 -1.75 15.68 6.85
N GLY A 219 -1.35 14.79 7.75
CA GLY A 219 -1.38 13.34 7.54
C GLY A 219 -0.13 12.77 6.87
N PHE A 220 -0.13 11.44 6.68
CA PHE A 220 1.05 10.66 6.29
C PHE A 220 1.62 11.09 4.93
N ILE A 221 0.80 11.13 3.86
CA ILE A 221 1.33 11.40 2.52
C ILE A 221 1.95 12.79 2.38
N ALA A 222 1.39 13.80 3.05
CA ALA A 222 1.95 15.15 3.05
C ALA A 222 3.33 15.17 3.73
N MET A 223 3.46 14.50 4.88
CA MET A 223 4.76 14.32 5.53
C MET A 223 5.73 13.52 4.66
N PHE A 224 5.28 12.43 4.04
CA PHE A 224 6.13 11.58 3.22
C PHE A 224 6.69 12.33 1.99
N GLN A 225 5.87 13.17 1.33
CA GLN A 225 6.35 14.00 0.22
C GLN A 225 7.41 15.00 0.67
N GLU A 226 7.21 15.63 1.83
CA GLU A 226 8.20 16.53 2.43
C GLU A 226 9.46 15.77 2.86
N LEU A 227 9.32 14.56 3.41
CA LEU A 227 10.44 13.68 3.81
C LEU A 227 11.36 13.40 2.61
N LEU A 228 10.79 13.07 1.46
CA LEU A 228 11.55 12.83 0.24
C LEU A 228 12.38 14.05 -0.18
N GLN A 229 11.80 15.25 -0.11
CA GLN A 229 12.45 16.50 -0.51
C GLN A 229 13.46 16.99 0.52
N LEU A 230 13.06 17.07 1.80
CA LEU A 230 13.85 17.62 2.90
C LEU A 230 15.10 16.79 3.20
N LEU A 231 15.03 15.48 2.97
CA LEU A 231 16.13 14.55 3.17
C LEU A 231 16.78 14.10 1.85
N GLU A 232 16.34 14.62 0.70
CA GLU A 232 16.89 14.31 -0.63
C GLU A 232 16.96 12.79 -0.93
N ILE A 233 15.93 12.06 -0.50
CA ILE A 233 15.95 10.58 -0.54
C ILE A 233 16.00 10.08 -1.98
N ALA A 234 15.30 10.74 -2.91
CA ALA A 234 15.27 10.32 -4.31
C ALA A 234 16.65 10.48 -4.96
N GLU A 235 17.32 11.60 -4.69
CA GLU A 235 18.67 11.91 -5.17
C GLU A 235 19.69 10.93 -4.59
N ARG A 236 19.61 10.64 -3.29
CA ARG A 236 20.48 9.67 -2.61
C ARG A 236 20.29 8.25 -3.13
N ILE A 237 19.05 7.85 -3.39
CA ILE A 237 18.75 6.55 -4.01
C ILE A 237 19.28 6.49 -5.45
N ALA A 238 19.24 7.60 -6.20
CA ALA A 238 19.73 7.67 -7.58
C ALA A 238 21.23 7.32 -7.70
N GLU A 239 22.01 7.56 -6.65
CA GLU A 239 23.43 7.20 -6.59
C GLU A 239 23.67 5.70 -6.32
N THR A 240 22.62 4.95 -5.99
CA THR A 240 22.74 3.53 -5.60
C THR A 240 22.48 2.57 -6.75
N VAL A 241 22.95 1.33 -6.60
CA VAL A 241 22.68 0.26 -7.56
C VAL A 241 21.18 -0.05 -7.53
N PHE A 242 20.56 -0.18 -8.70
CA PHE A 242 19.12 -0.43 -8.86
C PHE A 242 18.22 0.70 -8.34
N ALA A 243 18.66 1.96 -8.46
CA ALA A 243 17.92 3.16 -8.02
C ALA A 243 16.42 3.17 -8.39
N GLU A 244 16.08 2.91 -9.66
CA GLU A 244 14.69 2.89 -10.14
C GLU A 244 13.82 1.92 -9.34
N ARG A 245 14.37 0.73 -9.04
CA ARG A 245 13.68 -0.30 -8.27
C ARG A 245 13.45 0.13 -6.82
N ARG A 246 14.50 0.64 -6.18
CA ARG A 246 14.44 1.10 -4.78
C ARG A 246 13.43 2.24 -4.64
N LEU A 247 13.45 3.20 -5.55
CA LEU A 247 12.50 4.31 -5.55
C LEU A 247 11.06 3.81 -5.78
N THR A 248 10.86 2.87 -6.70
CA THR A 248 9.54 2.25 -6.93
C THR A 248 9.03 1.51 -5.69
N ASN A 249 9.88 0.76 -5.00
CA ASN A 249 9.54 0.09 -3.74
C ASN A 249 9.11 1.12 -2.68
N LEU A 250 9.89 2.19 -2.52
CA LEU A 250 9.63 3.23 -1.55
C LEU A 250 8.28 3.94 -1.80
N LEU A 251 8.00 4.29 -3.06
CA LEU A 251 6.71 4.91 -3.43
C LEU A 251 5.54 3.93 -3.21
N HIS A 252 5.72 2.65 -3.52
CA HIS A 252 4.70 1.64 -3.26
C HIS A 252 4.43 1.47 -1.75
N LEU A 253 5.47 1.44 -0.92
CA LEU A 253 5.33 1.42 0.55
C LEU A 253 4.55 2.63 1.06
N ALA A 254 4.78 3.81 0.48
CA ALA A 254 4.04 5.02 0.84
C ALA A 254 2.56 4.96 0.42
N GLU A 255 2.24 4.42 -0.75
CA GLU A 255 0.86 4.17 -1.17
C GLU A 255 0.13 3.26 -0.17
N LEU A 256 0.75 2.15 0.22
CA LEU A 256 0.19 1.18 1.18
C LEU A 256 0.02 1.81 2.58
N ALA A 257 1.03 2.53 3.06
CA ALA A 257 0.96 3.25 4.34
C ALA A 257 -0.14 4.32 4.33
N GLN A 258 -0.33 5.04 3.21
CA GLN A 258 -1.39 6.02 3.07
C GLN A 258 -2.77 5.36 3.08
N GLN A 259 -2.95 4.21 2.45
CA GLN A 259 -4.20 3.44 2.52
C GLN A 259 -4.51 3.04 3.96
N GLN A 260 -3.52 2.51 4.69
CA GLN A 260 -3.70 2.12 6.09
C GLN A 260 -4.00 3.32 6.98
N SER A 261 -3.35 4.47 6.77
CA SER A 261 -3.56 5.67 7.59
C SER A 261 -4.99 6.22 7.51
N ARG A 262 -5.75 5.88 6.45
CA ARG A 262 -7.17 6.24 6.31
C ARG A 262 -8.09 5.33 7.13
N ILE A 263 -7.66 4.09 7.39
CA ILE A 263 -8.43 3.10 8.16
C ILE A 263 -8.17 3.28 9.65
N SER A 264 -6.90 3.44 10.03
CA SER A 264 -6.46 3.59 11.41
C SER A 264 -5.78 4.94 11.60
N PRO A 265 -6.55 6.00 11.95
CA PRO A 265 -5.99 7.32 12.17
C PRO A 265 -5.13 7.32 13.46
N GLY A 266 -3.83 7.57 13.31
CA GLY A 266 -2.88 7.68 14.43
C GLY A 266 -1.49 7.12 14.09
N PHE A 267 -0.44 7.80 14.56
CA PHE A 267 0.96 7.43 14.26
C PHE A 267 1.31 6.03 14.76
N ASP A 268 0.99 5.74 16.02
CA ASP A 268 1.33 4.47 16.65
C ASP A 268 0.58 3.30 16.02
N ALA A 269 -0.66 3.51 15.57
CA ALA A 269 -1.43 2.50 14.87
C ALA A 269 -0.83 2.17 13.50
N LEU A 270 -0.40 3.19 12.74
CA LEU A 270 0.27 2.98 11.46
C LEU A 270 1.63 2.28 11.66
N LEU A 271 2.43 2.71 12.65
CA LEU A 271 3.72 2.09 12.96
C LEU A 271 3.59 0.64 13.42
N ALA A 272 2.62 0.34 14.29
CA ALA A 272 2.35 -1.03 14.73
C ALA A 272 1.95 -1.94 13.56
N TRP A 273 1.08 -1.46 12.68
CA TRP A 273 0.72 -2.17 11.45
C TRP A 273 1.93 -2.37 10.54
N TYR A 274 2.71 -1.31 10.29
CA TYR A 274 3.87 -1.36 9.39
C TYR A 274 4.93 -2.35 9.91
N ARG A 275 5.15 -2.37 11.23
CA ARG A 275 6.03 -3.34 11.88
C ARG A 275 5.55 -4.78 11.70
N ALA A 276 4.25 -5.04 11.85
CA ALA A 276 3.67 -6.37 11.64
C ALA A 276 3.83 -6.83 10.18
N GLN A 277 3.71 -5.91 9.21
CA GLN A 277 3.96 -6.19 7.80
C GLN A 277 5.43 -6.56 7.53
N ILE A 278 6.40 -5.85 8.13
CA ILE A 278 7.83 -6.22 8.04
C ILE A 278 8.08 -7.60 8.66
N ALA A 279 7.46 -7.92 9.80
CA ALA A 279 7.60 -9.21 10.47
C ALA A 279 6.98 -10.36 9.66
N GLY A 280 6.04 -10.06 8.75
CA GLY A 280 5.34 -11.03 7.92
C GLY A 280 4.14 -11.69 8.58
N ASP A 281 3.63 -11.11 9.69
CA ASP A 281 2.55 -11.68 10.52
C ASP A 281 1.16 -11.61 9.87
N THR A 282 0.97 -10.72 8.90
CA THR A 282 -0.33 -10.32 8.34
C THR A 282 -0.81 -11.16 7.16
N GLY A 283 0.02 -12.07 6.63
CA GLY A 283 -0.35 -12.97 5.52
C GLY A 283 -0.62 -12.28 4.17
N ASP A 284 -0.62 -10.95 4.10
CA ASP A 284 -0.77 -10.19 2.86
C ASP A 284 0.49 -10.32 2.00
N ASP A 285 0.41 -11.15 0.96
CA ASP A 285 1.37 -11.22 -0.14
C ASP A 285 1.19 -9.98 -1.04
N THR A 286 1.46 -8.79 -0.52
CA THR A 286 1.47 -7.57 -1.34
C THR A 286 2.67 -7.64 -2.28
N GLU A 287 2.40 -8.08 -3.50
CA GLU A 287 3.39 -8.31 -4.53
C GLU A 287 4.08 -7.00 -4.92
N LEU A 288 5.37 -7.07 -5.20
CA LEU A 288 6.10 -5.94 -5.72
C LEU A 288 5.50 -5.48 -7.06
N ARG A 289 5.32 -4.17 -7.20
CA ARG A 289 4.95 -3.53 -8.47
C ARG A 289 5.98 -3.92 -9.54
N LEU A 290 5.48 -4.41 -10.67
CA LEU A 290 6.28 -4.69 -11.86
C LEU A 290 6.75 -3.37 -12.49
N GLU A 291 7.99 -3.35 -12.96
CA GLU A 291 8.53 -2.27 -13.79
C GLU A 291 7.87 -2.35 -15.19
N SER A 292 8.06 -1.36 -16.06
CA SER A 292 7.66 -1.54 -17.46
C SER A 292 8.54 -2.64 -18.09
N ASP A 293 8.03 -3.86 -18.11
CA ASP A 293 8.74 -5.12 -18.42
C ASP A 293 9.26 -5.23 -19.87
N GLU A 294 8.91 -4.31 -20.77
CA GLU A 294 9.05 -4.57 -22.21
C GLU A 294 10.50 -4.74 -22.69
N ASP A 295 11.51 -4.27 -21.94
CA ASP A 295 12.93 -4.30 -22.37
C ASP A 295 13.95 -4.75 -21.29
N LEU A 296 13.62 -5.71 -20.41
CA LEU A 296 14.55 -6.24 -19.38
C LEU A 296 14.80 -7.75 -19.46
N VAL A 297 16.04 -8.19 -19.17
CA VAL A 297 16.39 -9.62 -19.06
C VAL A 297 15.74 -10.23 -17.81
N LYS A 298 15.12 -11.39 -17.93
CA LYS A 298 14.31 -12.01 -16.87
C LYS A 298 15.08 -13.09 -16.13
N ILE A 299 15.35 -12.91 -14.84
CA ILE A 299 15.94 -13.92 -13.96
C ILE A 299 14.82 -14.60 -13.18
N VAL A 300 14.64 -15.91 -13.39
CA VAL A 300 13.49 -16.64 -12.83
C VAL A 300 13.97 -17.93 -12.17
N THR A 301 13.36 -18.32 -11.06
CA THR A 301 13.67 -19.65 -10.51
C THR A 301 13.01 -20.73 -11.36
N ILE A 302 13.67 -21.89 -11.51
CA ILE A 302 13.14 -23.01 -12.34
C ILE A 302 11.69 -23.35 -11.95
N HIS A 303 11.38 -23.40 -10.65
CA HIS A 303 10.03 -23.65 -10.15
C HIS A 303 9.01 -22.61 -10.61
N LYS A 304 9.36 -21.32 -10.57
CA LYS A 304 8.49 -20.20 -11.00
C LYS A 304 8.37 -20.11 -12.52
N SER A 305 9.31 -20.71 -13.26
CA SER A 305 9.25 -20.73 -14.73
C SER A 305 8.21 -21.71 -15.28
N LYS A 306 7.67 -22.62 -14.46
CA LYS A 306 6.70 -23.64 -14.90
C LYS A 306 5.47 -22.99 -15.50
N GLY A 307 5.21 -23.28 -16.77
CA GLY A 307 4.08 -22.70 -17.52
C GLY A 307 4.46 -21.47 -18.35
N LEU A 308 5.54 -20.78 -18.03
CA LEU A 308 6.09 -19.65 -18.81
C LEU A 308 6.91 -20.16 -20.00
N GLU A 309 7.16 -19.30 -20.97
CA GLU A 309 7.98 -19.57 -22.15
C GLU A 309 8.79 -18.34 -22.54
N TYR A 310 9.98 -18.57 -23.10
CA TYR A 310 10.92 -17.52 -23.48
C TYR A 310 11.62 -17.90 -24.78
N PRO A 311 11.85 -16.96 -25.72
CA PRO A 311 12.62 -17.24 -26.92
C PRO A 311 14.02 -17.81 -26.63
N ILE A 312 14.76 -17.20 -25.70
CA ILE A 312 16.11 -17.61 -25.31
C ILE A 312 16.15 -17.93 -23.80
N VAL A 313 16.71 -19.08 -23.45
CA VAL A 313 16.90 -19.50 -22.06
C VAL A 313 18.34 -19.84 -21.75
N PHE A 314 18.88 -19.28 -20.66
CA PHE A 314 20.11 -19.71 -20.03
C PHE A 314 19.78 -20.56 -18.80
N ALA A 315 20.31 -21.78 -18.71
CA ALA A 315 20.21 -22.64 -17.51
C ALA A 315 21.61 -22.99 -16.97
N PRO A 316 22.34 -22.01 -16.39
CA PRO A 316 23.77 -22.10 -16.09
C PRO A 316 24.19 -23.16 -15.08
N TYR A 317 23.32 -23.53 -14.15
CA TYR A 317 23.71 -24.24 -12.92
C TYR A 317 23.17 -25.67 -12.85
N LEU A 318 22.80 -26.26 -13.99
CA LEU A 318 22.34 -27.65 -14.03
C LEU A 318 23.50 -28.66 -13.89
N TRP A 319 24.76 -28.22 -14.00
CA TRP A 319 25.96 -29.01 -13.72
C TRP A 319 26.20 -29.29 -12.23
N THR A 320 25.47 -28.63 -11.33
CA THR A 320 25.66 -28.80 -9.88
C THR A 320 24.36 -29.24 -9.20
N CYS A 321 24.49 -29.74 -7.96
CA CYS A 321 23.38 -30.16 -7.14
C CYS A 321 23.69 -29.92 -5.65
N LYS A 322 22.66 -29.91 -4.81
CA LYS A 322 22.82 -29.90 -3.35
C LYS A 322 22.60 -31.31 -2.80
N PRO A 323 23.65 -32.12 -2.61
CA PRO A 323 23.49 -33.49 -2.15
C PRO A 323 22.91 -33.55 -0.73
N ARG A 324 22.12 -34.57 -0.45
CA ARG A 324 21.64 -34.93 0.88
C ARG A 324 22.85 -35.30 1.74
N PRO A 325 22.99 -34.70 2.93
CA PRO A 325 24.08 -35.06 3.83
C PRO A 325 23.81 -36.43 4.43
N VAL A 326 24.53 -37.47 4.00
CA VAL A 326 24.46 -38.81 4.59
C VAL A 326 25.54 -38.94 5.68
N LYS A 327 25.40 -38.14 6.75
CA LYS A 327 26.29 -38.19 7.93
C LYS A 327 25.55 -38.80 9.12
N PRO A 328 26.23 -39.48 10.07
CA PRO A 328 25.59 -39.92 11.30
C PRO A 328 24.86 -38.76 12.00
N GLY A 329 23.58 -38.95 12.36
CA GLY A 329 22.73 -37.94 13.01
C GLY A 329 22.11 -36.87 12.08
N SER A 330 22.29 -36.98 10.77
CA SER A 330 21.50 -36.18 9.81
C SER A 330 20.05 -36.64 9.78
N ILE A 331 19.10 -35.74 9.56
CA ILE A 331 17.69 -36.11 9.34
C ILE A 331 17.51 -36.39 7.84
N LEU A 332 17.04 -37.58 7.49
CA LEU A 332 16.76 -37.97 6.11
C LEU A 332 15.25 -38.03 5.87
N GLN A 333 14.84 -37.64 4.66
CA GLN A 333 13.44 -37.70 4.20
C GLN A 333 13.43 -38.38 2.84
N PHE A 334 12.65 -39.44 2.71
CA PHE A 334 12.53 -40.28 1.52
C PHE A 334 11.20 -41.04 1.53
N HIS A 335 10.93 -41.81 0.49
CA HIS A 335 9.79 -42.69 0.38
C HIS A 335 10.24 -44.16 0.45
N ASP A 336 9.56 -44.96 1.26
CA ASP A 336 9.82 -46.40 1.33
C ASP A 336 9.33 -47.15 0.07
N GLU A 337 9.55 -48.46 0.03
CA GLU A 337 9.12 -49.33 -1.08
C GLU A 337 7.58 -49.32 -1.29
N ASN A 338 6.82 -48.97 -0.26
CA ASN A 338 5.36 -48.84 -0.30
C ASN A 338 4.90 -47.41 -0.64
N HIS A 339 5.83 -46.51 -0.97
CA HIS A 339 5.61 -45.09 -1.25
C HIS A 339 5.13 -44.24 -0.06
N ASN A 340 5.36 -44.70 1.17
CA ASN A 340 5.08 -43.90 2.37
C ASN A 340 6.22 -42.89 2.59
N ALA A 341 5.87 -41.67 2.99
CA ALA A 341 6.86 -40.68 3.40
C ALA A 341 7.49 -41.08 4.75
N VAL A 342 8.81 -41.26 4.77
CA VAL A 342 9.60 -41.66 5.94
C VAL A 342 10.56 -40.54 6.34
N ILE A 343 10.66 -40.33 7.66
CA ILE A 343 11.69 -39.48 8.27
C ILE A 343 12.60 -40.39 9.10
N ASP A 344 13.85 -40.52 8.69
CA ASP A 344 14.86 -41.25 9.45
C ASP A 344 15.69 -40.27 10.30
N LEU A 345 15.68 -40.50 11.62
CA LEU A 345 16.37 -39.71 12.64
C LEU A 345 17.74 -40.30 13.04
N GLY A 346 18.20 -41.36 12.37
CA GLY A 346 19.47 -42.05 12.65
C GLY A 346 19.33 -43.54 12.93
N SER A 347 18.53 -44.25 12.13
CA SER A 347 18.31 -45.70 12.24
C SER A 347 19.58 -46.52 11.96
N SER A 348 19.53 -47.84 12.20
CA SER A 348 20.61 -48.76 11.81
C SER A 348 20.86 -48.74 10.30
N ASP A 349 19.82 -48.48 9.50
CA ASP A 349 19.85 -48.50 8.04
C ASP A 349 20.04 -47.09 7.45
N HIS A 350 20.45 -46.11 8.27
CA HIS A 350 20.59 -44.69 7.91
C HIS A 350 21.40 -44.44 6.64
N GLN A 351 22.45 -45.25 6.43
CA GLN A 351 23.29 -45.16 5.23
C GLN A 351 22.53 -45.59 3.98
N GLN A 352 21.75 -46.67 4.05
CA GLN A 352 20.92 -47.17 2.95
C GLN A 352 19.80 -46.18 2.62
N HIS A 353 19.10 -45.68 3.64
CA HIS A 353 18.09 -44.62 3.48
C HIS A 353 18.67 -43.34 2.86
N GLY A 354 19.94 -43.02 3.16
CA GLY A 354 20.66 -41.92 2.54
C GLY A 354 20.78 -42.05 1.02
N PHE A 355 20.96 -43.27 0.52
CA PHE A 355 21.03 -43.52 -0.91
C PHE A 355 19.68 -43.41 -1.61
N ILE A 356 18.59 -43.87 -0.97
CA ILE A 356 17.22 -43.69 -1.47
C ILE A 356 16.89 -42.20 -1.56
N ALA A 357 17.21 -41.44 -0.51
CA ALA A 357 17.02 -39.99 -0.48
C ALA A 357 17.83 -39.26 -1.58
N GLU A 358 19.05 -39.72 -1.88
CA GLU A 358 19.88 -39.19 -2.97
C GLU A 358 19.32 -39.54 -4.36
N LYS A 359 18.81 -40.76 -4.55
CA LYS A 359 18.13 -41.20 -5.78
C LYS A 359 16.91 -40.34 -6.07
N GLU A 360 16.05 -40.13 -5.07
CA GLU A 360 14.88 -39.24 -5.20
C GLU A 360 15.27 -37.80 -5.53
N ARG A 361 16.31 -37.29 -4.87
CA ARG A 361 16.85 -35.95 -5.11
C ARG A 361 17.37 -35.80 -6.54
N LEU A 362 18.08 -36.80 -7.07
CA LEU A 362 18.54 -36.80 -8.46
C LEU A 362 17.36 -36.87 -9.44
N ALA A 363 16.35 -37.70 -9.15
CA ALA A 363 15.15 -37.80 -9.98
C ALA A 363 14.38 -36.48 -10.08
N GLU A 364 14.29 -35.73 -8.98
CA GLU A 364 13.70 -34.38 -8.99
C GLU A 364 14.58 -33.37 -9.75
N ASP A 365 15.90 -33.42 -9.57
CA ASP A 365 16.83 -32.57 -10.29
C ASP A 365 16.75 -32.75 -11.82
N ILE A 366 16.53 -33.98 -12.29
CA ILE A 366 16.29 -34.28 -13.71
C ILE A 366 14.97 -33.68 -14.17
N ARG A 367 13.90 -33.75 -13.37
CA ARG A 367 12.62 -33.09 -13.68
C ARG A 367 12.79 -31.58 -13.77
N LEU A 368 13.57 -30.98 -12.87
CA LEU A 368 13.90 -29.56 -12.93
C LEU A 368 14.72 -29.20 -14.17
N ALA A 369 15.70 -30.03 -14.57
CA ALA A 369 16.44 -29.85 -15.81
C ALA A 369 15.52 -29.92 -17.04
N TYR A 370 14.58 -30.89 -17.07
CA TYR A 370 13.56 -30.96 -18.12
C TYR A 370 12.69 -29.70 -18.17
N VAL A 371 12.21 -29.22 -17.03
CA VAL A 371 11.44 -27.96 -16.96
C VAL A 371 12.27 -26.81 -17.52
N ALA A 372 13.51 -26.65 -17.08
CA ALA A 372 14.39 -25.54 -17.47
C ALA A 372 14.68 -25.52 -18.98
N ILE A 373 15.08 -26.67 -19.54
CA ILE A 373 15.40 -26.79 -20.97
C ILE A 373 14.16 -26.53 -21.83
N THR A 374 12.99 -27.04 -21.42
CA THR A 374 11.74 -26.91 -22.18
C THR A 374 11.04 -25.56 -22.05
N ARG A 375 11.63 -24.58 -21.33
CA ARG A 375 11.11 -23.20 -21.32
C ARG A 375 11.50 -22.41 -22.59
N ALA A 376 12.54 -22.84 -23.30
CA ALA A 376 13.01 -22.17 -24.51
C ALA A 376 12.09 -22.45 -25.71
N CYS A 377 11.84 -21.41 -26.50
CA CYS A 377 11.19 -21.54 -27.81
C CYS A 377 12.21 -21.71 -28.93
N SER A 378 13.31 -20.94 -28.91
CA SER A 378 14.30 -20.90 -29.99
C SER A 378 15.65 -21.46 -29.53
N LYS A 379 16.28 -20.86 -28.51
CA LYS A 379 17.64 -21.25 -28.10
C LYS A 379 17.78 -21.50 -26.60
N VAL A 380 18.54 -22.52 -26.24
CA VAL A 380 18.93 -22.81 -24.85
C VAL A 380 20.44 -22.92 -24.71
N PHE A 381 20.97 -22.29 -23.66
CA PHE A 381 22.37 -22.36 -23.27
C PHE A 381 22.50 -23.12 -21.95
N LEU A 382 23.34 -24.15 -21.96
CA LEU A 382 23.70 -24.96 -20.80
C LEU A 382 25.19 -24.81 -20.52
N ALA A 383 25.61 -25.01 -19.28
CA ALA A 383 27.02 -25.16 -18.94
C ALA A 383 27.25 -26.53 -18.32
N TRP A 384 28.29 -27.24 -18.77
CA TRP A 384 28.61 -28.58 -18.35
C TRP A 384 30.11 -28.85 -18.30
N GLY A 385 30.55 -29.62 -17.31
CA GLY A 385 31.90 -30.14 -17.19
C GLY A 385 32.13 -30.80 -15.83
N ASP A 386 33.26 -31.50 -15.69
CA ASP A 386 33.62 -32.12 -14.42
C ASP A 386 34.13 -31.09 -13.42
N VAL A 387 33.37 -30.87 -12.34
CA VAL A 387 33.69 -29.87 -11.32
C VAL A 387 33.87 -30.56 -9.97
N GLY A 388 35.04 -30.37 -9.38
CA GLY A 388 35.43 -30.84 -8.05
C GLY A 388 35.74 -29.66 -7.12
N ASP A 389 36.42 -29.93 -6.01
CA ASP A 389 36.85 -28.90 -5.05
C ASP A 389 38.37 -28.69 -5.04
N GLY A 390 39.08 -29.22 -6.05
CA GLY A 390 40.54 -29.18 -6.17
C GLY A 390 41.28 -30.20 -5.30
N THR A 391 40.60 -30.81 -4.32
CA THR A 391 41.11 -31.88 -3.44
C THR A 391 40.43 -33.23 -3.66
N MET A 392 39.17 -33.23 -4.11
CA MET A 392 38.42 -34.41 -4.54
C MET A 392 38.05 -34.29 -6.02
N PRO A 393 38.03 -35.42 -6.76
CA PRO A 393 37.49 -35.46 -8.11
C PRO A 393 36.02 -35.02 -8.08
N GLY A 394 35.55 -34.47 -9.20
CA GLY A 394 34.15 -34.10 -9.32
C GLY A 394 33.24 -35.34 -9.29
N ARG A 395 31.95 -35.10 -9.01
CA ARG A 395 30.94 -36.17 -8.95
C ARG A 395 29.86 -35.92 -10.01
N PRO A 396 30.21 -35.96 -11.31
CA PRO A 396 29.30 -35.59 -12.39
C PRO A 396 28.04 -36.46 -12.37
N ALA A 397 28.16 -37.75 -12.07
CA ALA A 397 27.04 -38.70 -11.96
C ALA A 397 26.01 -38.37 -10.85
N LYS A 398 26.31 -37.44 -9.94
CA LYS A 398 25.33 -36.94 -8.96
C LYS A 398 24.42 -35.84 -9.49
N THR A 399 24.68 -35.32 -10.69
CA THR A 399 24.04 -34.12 -11.23
C THR A 399 23.06 -34.49 -12.34
N ALA A 400 22.05 -33.66 -12.58
CA ALA A 400 21.06 -33.93 -13.62
C ALA A 400 21.69 -34.02 -15.01
N LEU A 401 22.55 -33.05 -15.36
CA LEU A 401 23.25 -33.06 -16.65
C LEU A 401 24.24 -34.22 -16.74
N GLY A 402 24.93 -34.56 -15.66
CA GLY A 402 25.83 -35.71 -15.65
C GLY A 402 25.10 -37.00 -15.96
N TYR A 403 23.96 -37.23 -15.29
CA TYR A 403 23.11 -38.37 -15.58
C TYR A 403 22.63 -38.36 -17.04
N LEU A 404 22.07 -37.25 -17.53
CA LEU A 404 21.44 -37.19 -18.85
C LEU A 404 22.44 -37.27 -20.02
N LEU A 405 23.59 -36.60 -19.92
CA LEU A 405 24.57 -36.53 -21.00
C LEU A 405 25.43 -37.81 -21.08
N HIS A 406 25.69 -38.45 -19.94
CA HIS A 406 26.60 -39.58 -19.80
C HIS A 406 25.86 -40.87 -19.40
N PRO A 407 25.58 -41.80 -20.32
CA PRO A 407 24.74 -42.98 -20.11
C PRO A 407 25.42 -44.11 -19.33
N GLY A 408 26.73 -44.02 -19.05
CA GLY A 408 27.51 -45.09 -18.40
C GLY A 408 26.93 -45.59 -17.07
N GLN A 409 26.36 -44.69 -16.25
CA GLN A 409 25.66 -45.05 -15.01
C GLN A 409 24.26 -45.60 -15.31
N LEU A 410 23.96 -46.86 -15.00
CA LEU A 410 22.64 -47.44 -15.20
C LEU A 410 21.67 -47.03 -14.07
N ALA A 411 20.37 -46.99 -14.37
CA ALA A 411 19.35 -46.70 -13.35
C ALA A 411 19.29 -47.78 -12.25
N THR A 412 19.66 -49.03 -12.58
CA THR A 412 19.77 -50.14 -11.63
C THR A 412 20.98 -50.00 -10.71
N ASP A 413 22.05 -49.34 -11.16
CA ASP A 413 23.22 -49.09 -10.30
C ASP A 413 22.84 -48.18 -9.12
N LEU A 414 21.88 -47.27 -9.35
CA LEU A 414 21.25 -46.42 -8.34
C LEU A 414 20.33 -47.19 -7.38
N ASP A 415 20.28 -48.51 -7.42
CA ASP A 415 19.58 -49.33 -6.43
C ASP A 415 20.54 -50.26 -5.68
N SER A 416 21.54 -50.80 -6.37
CA SER A 416 22.36 -51.89 -5.85
C SER A 416 23.85 -51.60 -5.68
N ASN A 417 24.37 -50.50 -6.24
CA ASN A 417 25.82 -50.27 -6.32
C ASN A 417 26.30 -49.05 -5.53
N PHE A 418 25.56 -48.60 -4.52
CA PHE A 418 25.97 -47.45 -3.73
C PHE A 418 27.16 -47.76 -2.80
N PRO A 419 28.11 -46.83 -2.59
CA PRO A 419 28.17 -45.47 -3.15
C PRO A 419 28.74 -45.37 -4.57
N GLN A 420 29.34 -46.44 -5.10
CA GLN A 420 30.03 -46.48 -6.40
C GLN A 420 29.10 -46.22 -7.59
N ALA A 421 27.79 -46.29 -7.38
CA ALA A 421 26.77 -45.91 -8.36
C ALA A 421 27.01 -44.50 -8.89
N PHE A 422 27.67 -43.61 -8.13
CA PHE A 422 27.98 -42.24 -8.54
C PHE A 422 29.43 -42.02 -8.99
N ASP A 423 30.21 -43.09 -9.14
CA ASP A 423 31.55 -43.03 -9.71
C ASP A 423 31.44 -43.10 -11.23
N HIS A 424 32.13 -42.22 -11.94
CA HIS A 424 32.12 -42.19 -13.41
C HIS A 424 33.44 -42.77 -13.93
N SER A 425 33.37 -43.81 -14.77
CA SER A 425 34.54 -44.50 -15.33
C SER A 425 34.87 -44.13 -16.79
N ASP A 426 34.03 -43.34 -17.46
CA ASP A 426 34.03 -43.26 -18.92
C ASP A 426 34.51 -41.89 -19.43
N ASP A 427 34.93 -41.88 -20.70
CA ASP A 427 35.41 -40.69 -21.38
C ASP A 427 34.26 -39.73 -21.71
N MET A 428 34.03 -38.77 -20.80
CA MET A 428 32.98 -37.77 -20.95
C MET A 428 33.09 -36.95 -22.24
N ALA A 429 34.30 -36.74 -22.78
CA ALA A 429 34.46 -35.99 -24.02
C ALA A 429 33.91 -36.79 -25.21
N ALA A 430 34.29 -38.06 -25.33
CA ALA A 430 33.82 -38.95 -26.40
C ALA A 430 32.29 -39.15 -26.37
N GLU A 431 31.69 -39.20 -25.18
CA GLU A 431 30.24 -39.32 -25.02
C GLU A 431 29.48 -38.06 -25.48
N LEU A 432 30.03 -36.88 -25.22
CA LEU A 432 29.47 -35.61 -25.71
C LEU A 432 29.59 -35.49 -27.23
N GLU A 433 30.72 -35.88 -27.81
CA GLU A 433 30.89 -35.93 -29.28
C GLU A 433 29.86 -36.86 -29.93
N THR A 434 29.61 -38.02 -29.30
CA THR A 434 28.58 -38.97 -29.75
C THR A 434 27.19 -38.35 -29.70
N LEU A 435 26.87 -37.61 -28.62
CA LEU A 435 25.59 -36.89 -28.50
C LEU A 435 25.43 -35.84 -29.61
N VAL A 436 26.46 -35.02 -29.85
CA VAL A 436 26.47 -33.99 -30.90
C VAL A 436 26.22 -34.64 -32.27
N LYS A 437 26.96 -35.70 -32.60
CA LYS A 437 26.82 -36.43 -33.87
C LYS A 437 25.41 -37.00 -34.06
N ASN A 438 24.82 -37.57 -33.01
CA ASN A 438 23.48 -38.17 -33.06
C ASN A 438 22.35 -37.13 -33.05
N SER A 439 22.64 -35.88 -32.66
CA SER A 439 21.64 -34.80 -32.63
C SER A 439 21.29 -34.27 -34.02
N GLY A 440 22.00 -34.65 -35.09
CA GLY A 440 21.73 -34.14 -36.43
C GLY A 440 21.92 -32.63 -36.57
N GLY A 441 22.84 -32.06 -35.78
CA GLY A 441 23.14 -30.63 -35.79
C GLY A 441 22.23 -29.77 -34.91
N SER A 442 21.37 -30.35 -34.07
CA SER A 442 20.56 -29.58 -33.13
C SER A 442 21.25 -29.28 -31.80
N ILE A 443 22.38 -29.95 -31.51
CA ILE A 443 23.21 -29.72 -30.31
C ILE A 443 24.63 -29.37 -30.75
N GLU A 444 25.21 -28.34 -30.14
CA GLU A 444 26.64 -28.06 -30.21
C GLU A 444 27.27 -28.05 -28.82
N VAL A 445 28.53 -28.45 -28.75
CA VAL A 445 29.37 -28.34 -27.55
C VAL A 445 30.53 -27.45 -27.92
N ILE A 446 30.66 -26.31 -27.25
CA ILE A 446 31.72 -25.33 -27.49
C ILE A 446 32.44 -25.00 -26.19
N PRO A 447 33.73 -24.60 -26.22
CA PRO A 447 34.41 -24.10 -25.03
C PRO A 447 33.63 -22.95 -24.39
N LEU A 448 33.63 -22.87 -23.05
CA LEU A 448 33.09 -21.70 -22.36
C LEU A 448 33.76 -20.43 -22.93
N PRO A 449 32.97 -19.44 -23.42
CA PRO A 449 33.54 -18.24 -24.03
C PRO A 449 34.55 -17.58 -23.09
N PRO A 450 35.76 -17.22 -23.59
CA PRO A 450 36.75 -16.54 -22.76
C PRO A 450 36.21 -15.17 -22.33
N GLN A 451 36.61 -14.73 -21.14
CA GLN A 451 36.25 -13.39 -20.67
C GLN A 451 36.73 -12.34 -21.67
N THR A 452 35.81 -11.50 -22.14
CA THR A 452 36.15 -10.41 -23.03
C THR A 452 36.99 -9.40 -22.23
N LYS A 453 38.32 -9.36 -22.47
CA LYS A 453 39.22 -8.37 -21.87
C LYS A 453 39.02 -7.03 -22.56
N GLY A 454 37.93 -6.35 -22.23
CA GLY A 454 37.57 -5.03 -22.74
C GLY A 454 36.17 -4.70 -22.25
N ALA A 455 35.96 -3.44 -21.85
CA ALA A 455 34.60 -2.99 -21.58
C ALA A 455 33.80 -3.18 -22.88
N ILE A 456 32.86 -4.14 -22.90
CA ILE A 456 31.75 -4.07 -23.83
C ILE A 456 31.19 -2.65 -23.63
N PRO A 457 31.21 -1.77 -24.65
CA PRO A 457 30.76 -0.40 -24.47
C PRO A 457 29.38 -0.47 -23.86
N ALA A 458 29.24 0.05 -22.63
CA ALA A 458 27.95 0.08 -21.94
C ALA A 458 26.95 0.61 -22.96
N LEU A 459 25.91 -0.20 -23.28
CA LEU A 459 24.90 0.10 -24.29
C LEU A 459 24.63 1.60 -24.26
N ALA A 460 25.02 2.30 -25.33
CA ALA A 460 25.16 3.76 -25.31
C ALA A 460 23.86 4.36 -24.78
N THR A 461 23.90 4.87 -23.55
CA THR A 461 22.76 5.52 -22.93
C THR A 461 22.56 6.78 -23.74
N LYS A 462 21.49 6.81 -24.56
CA LYS A 462 21.11 8.03 -25.27
C LYS A 462 21.06 9.15 -24.23
N ARG A 463 21.91 10.17 -24.39
CA ARG A 463 21.85 11.37 -23.54
C ARG A 463 20.44 11.91 -23.63
N GLN A 464 19.68 11.78 -22.56
CA GLN A 464 18.36 12.39 -22.47
C GLN A 464 18.57 13.91 -22.50
N PRO A 465 17.71 14.66 -23.21
CA PRO A 465 17.75 16.12 -23.17
C PRO A 465 17.59 16.61 -21.72
N ALA A 466 18.16 17.77 -21.40
CA ALA A 466 17.90 18.43 -20.13
C ALA A 466 16.38 18.67 -20.00
N LEU A 467 15.76 18.08 -18.99
CA LEU A 467 14.34 18.25 -18.70
C LEU A 467 14.17 19.45 -17.78
N GLU A 468 13.19 20.31 -18.07
CA GLU A 468 12.81 21.44 -17.22
C GLU A 468 11.36 21.26 -16.76
N THR A 469 11.07 21.66 -15.51
CA THR A 469 9.72 21.62 -14.96
C THR A 469 8.93 22.86 -15.41
N ALA A 470 7.66 22.67 -15.78
CA ALA A 470 6.79 23.78 -16.13
C ALA A 470 6.46 24.62 -14.88
N THR A 471 6.69 25.93 -14.93
CA THR A 471 6.31 26.85 -13.84
C THR A 471 4.87 27.32 -13.99
N PHE A 472 4.03 27.11 -12.98
CA PHE A 472 2.68 27.67 -12.94
C PHE A 472 2.73 29.20 -12.73
N LYS A 473 2.08 29.96 -13.62
CA LYS A 473 2.03 31.44 -13.59
C LYS A 473 0.66 32.02 -13.24
N GLY A 474 -0.34 31.18 -12.95
CA GLY A 474 -1.67 31.63 -12.55
C GLY A 474 -1.75 31.98 -11.05
N GLY A 475 -2.84 32.62 -10.64
CA GLY A 475 -3.21 32.76 -9.23
C GLY A 475 -4.24 31.71 -8.84
N ILE A 476 -4.06 31.04 -7.70
CA ILE A 476 -5.08 30.16 -7.11
C ILE A 476 -5.99 31.04 -6.24
N PRO A 477 -7.31 31.17 -6.54
CA PRO A 477 -8.22 31.92 -5.69
C PRO A 477 -8.35 31.20 -4.35
N ALA A 478 -7.69 31.73 -3.31
CA ALA A 478 -7.62 31.11 -1.98
C ALA A 478 -8.76 31.54 -1.03
N ASN A 479 -9.56 32.52 -1.44
CA ASN A 479 -10.48 33.25 -0.57
C ASN A 479 -11.97 32.93 -0.81
N TRP A 480 -12.31 32.07 -1.77
CA TRP A 480 -13.70 31.60 -1.95
C TRP A 480 -13.92 30.30 -1.18
N ARG A 481 -14.90 30.28 -0.27
CA ARG A 481 -15.26 29.07 0.49
C ARG A 481 -16.74 29.04 0.87
N ILE A 482 -17.24 27.85 1.17
CA ILE A 482 -18.51 27.64 1.85
C ILE A 482 -18.19 27.51 3.34
N ALA A 483 -18.66 28.46 4.15
CA ALA A 483 -18.44 28.49 5.59
C ALA A 483 -19.75 28.16 6.34
N SER A 484 -19.65 27.46 7.46
CA SER A 484 -20.73 27.28 8.42
C SER A 484 -20.37 27.95 9.75
N PHE A 485 -21.36 28.17 10.62
CA PHE A 485 -21.12 28.70 11.96
C PHE A 485 -19.99 27.96 12.69
N THR A 486 -20.08 26.63 12.75
CA THR A 486 -19.06 25.77 13.41
C THR A 486 -17.67 25.92 12.80
N ALA A 487 -17.58 26.20 11.49
CA ALA A 487 -16.29 26.45 10.82
C ALA A 487 -15.70 27.81 11.22
N LEU A 488 -16.55 28.83 11.40
CA LEU A 488 -16.13 30.17 11.81
C LEU A 488 -15.68 30.24 13.27
N THR A 489 -16.25 29.40 14.15
CA THR A 489 -15.98 29.42 15.59
C THR A 489 -15.13 28.23 16.06
N ARG A 490 -14.46 27.54 15.13
CA ARG A 490 -13.73 26.29 15.38
C ARG A 490 -12.72 26.40 16.53
N ASP A 491 -11.93 27.47 16.57
CA ASP A 491 -10.88 27.64 17.58
C ASP A 491 -11.44 27.94 18.97
N ILE A 492 -12.58 28.64 19.02
CA ILE A 492 -13.32 28.91 20.26
C ILE A 492 -13.92 27.62 20.82
N HIS A 493 -14.43 26.74 19.96
CA HIS A 493 -14.95 25.42 20.36
C HIS A 493 -13.85 24.41 20.75
N GLN A 494 -12.60 24.62 20.34
CA GLN A 494 -11.47 23.77 20.77
C GLN A 494 -10.99 24.08 22.20
N VAL A 495 -11.27 25.27 22.73
CA VAL A 495 -10.66 25.78 23.98
C VAL A 495 -11.41 25.38 25.28
N ALA A 496 -12.61 24.78 25.26
CA ALA A 496 -13.29 24.39 26.52
C ALA A 496 -14.38 23.31 26.33
N HIS A 497 -14.67 22.32 27.18
CA HIS A 497 -14.27 21.91 28.53
C HIS A 497 -14.42 20.37 28.64
N ARG A 498 -13.46 19.65 29.22
CA ARG A 498 -13.65 18.26 29.68
C ARG A 498 -14.53 18.26 30.93
N GLY A 499 -15.85 18.39 30.76
CA GLY A 499 -16.80 18.22 31.85
C GLY A 499 -16.82 16.75 32.29
N ARG A 500 -16.32 16.46 33.50
CA ARG A 500 -16.63 15.21 34.18
C ARG A 500 -18.09 15.28 34.63
N SER A 501 -18.89 14.27 34.26
CA SER A 501 -20.24 14.08 34.77
C SER A 501 -20.15 13.95 36.30
N GLY A 502 -20.69 14.94 37.02
CA GLY A 502 -21.00 14.76 38.44
C GLY A 502 -22.24 13.89 38.56
N ILE A 503 -22.33 13.07 39.61
CA ILE A 503 -23.53 12.27 39.89
C ILE A 503 -24.54 13.20 40.56
N SER A 504 -25.50 13.72 39.80
CA SER A 504 -26.55 14.63 40.29
C SER A 504 -27.78 13.90 40.83
N GLY A 505 -27.95 12.62 40.48
CA GLY A 505 -29.16 11.85 40.76
C GLY A 505 -30.32 12.17 39.81
N ASP A 506 -30.17 13.14 38.90
CA ASP A 506 -31.08 13.38 37.78
C ASP A 506 -30.58 12.64 36.54
N SER A 507 -31.31 11.58 36.16
CA SER A 507 -31.03 10.75 34.98
C SER A 507 -30.87 11.51 33.66
N ILE A 508 -31.40 12.73 33.54
CA ILE A 508 -31.27 13.57 32.34
C ILE A 508 -29.98 14.40 32.39
N LEU A 509 -29.64 14.99 33.54
CA LEU A 509 -28.41 15.75 33.70
C LEU A 509 -27.18 14.82 33.66
N ASP A 510 -27.32 13.62 34.23
CA ASP A 510 -26.33 12.55 34.24
C ASP A 510 -26.19 11.83 32.89
N PHE A 511 -27.05 12.14 31.90
CA PHE A 511 -27.02 11.50 30.59
C PHE A 511 -25.67 11.79 29.89
N PRO A 512 -25.05 10.82 29.18
CA PRO A 512 -23.75 11.01 28.53
C PRO A 512 -23.66 12.33 27.74
N ALA A 513 -22.50 12.99 27.80
CA ALA A 513 -22.22 14.16 26.99
C ALA A 513 -21.46 13.75 25.71
N GLY A 514 -21.67 14.50 24.63
CA GLY A 514 -20.98 14.27 23.37
C GLY A 514 -21.83 14.66 22.16
N SER A 515 -21.17 14.87 21.03
CA SER A 515 -21.83 15.21 19.75
C SER A 515 -22.80 14.14 19.28
N HIS A 516 -22.50 12.85 19.51
CA HIS A 516 -23.38 11.74 19.15
C HIS A 516 -24.72 11.77 19.92
N VAL A 517 -24.72 12.23 21.17
CA VAL A 517 -25.95 12.42 21.97
C VAL A 517 -26.77 13.57 21.42
N GLY A 518 -26.09 14.67 21.06
CA GLY A 518 -26.69 15.80 20.35
C GLY A 518 -27.43 15.33 19.10
N LEU A 519 -26.73 14.70 18.18
CA LEU A 519 -27.30 14.24 16.90
C LEU A 519 -28.50 13.29 17.10
N LEU A 520 -28.44 12.38 18.09
CA LEU A 520 -29.59 11.55 18.43
C LEU A 520 -30.81 12.38 18.82
N LEU A 521 -30.64 13.36 19.73
CA LEU A 521 -31.74 14.18 20.22
C LEU A 521 -32.34 15.07 19.12
N HIS A 522 -31.51 15.62 18.22
CA HIS A 522 -32.01 16.35 17.05
C HIS A 522 -32.83 15.43 16.13
N SER A 523 -32.30 14.24 15.78
CA SER A 523 -33.05 13.28 14.94
C SER A 523 -34.37 12.85 15.56
N LEU A 524 -34.42 12.67 16.89
CA LEU A 524 -35.67 12.34 17.58
C LEU A 524 -36.66 13.50 17.52
N LEU A 525 -36.26 14.74 17.78
CA LEU A 525 -37.13 15.92 17.77
C LEU A 525 -37.63 16.27 16.35
N GLU A 526 -36.79 16.06 15.34
CA GLU A 526 -37.13 16.24 13.93
C GLU A 526 -38.28 15.32 13.49
N HIS A 527 -38.25 14.04 13.91
CA HIS A 527 -39.20 13.02 13.45
C HIS A 527 -40.41 12.84 14.36
N LEU A 528 -40.42 13.48 15.53
CA LEU A 528 -41.46 13.32 16.53
C LEU A 528 -42.60 14.33 16.28
N ASP A 529 -43.84 13.87 16.33
CA ASP A 529 -45.04 14.71 16.36
C ASP A 529 -45.30 15.22 17.79
N PHE A 530 -45.14 16.53 18.00
CA PHE A 530 -45.20 17.19 19.30
C PHE A 530 -46.59 17.08 19.96
N LYS A 531 -47.66 16.88 19.18
CA LYS A 531 -49.03 16.67 19.69
C LYS A 531 -49.41 15.19 19.85
N GLY A 532 -48.63 14.29 19.27
CA GLY A 532 -48.88 12.86 19.33
C GLY A 532 -48.54 12.24 20.70
N ASN A 533 -48.85 10.95 20.87
CA ASN A 533 -48.46 10.21 22.06
C ASN A 533 -46.94 9.94 22.05
N ILE A 534 -46.19 10.68 22.87
CA ILE A 534 -44.72 10.63 22.92
C ILE A 534 -44.20 9.24 23.27
N LYS A 535 -44.83 8.58 24.25
CA LYS A 535 -44.43 7.25 24.69
C LYS A 535 -44.53 6.21 23.56
N THR A 536 -45.61 6.27 22.78
CA THR A 536 -45.81 5.37 21.64
C THR A 536 -44.80 5.66 20.52
N GLN A 537 -44.57 6.94 20.20
CA GLN A 537 -43.62 7.33 19.16
C GLN A 537 -42.17 6.96 19.53
N CYS A 538 -41.76 7.22 20.77
CA CYS A 538 -40.43 6.87 21.27
C CYS A 538 -40.16 5.35 21.26
N ALA A 539 -41.20 4.51 21.40
CA ALA A 539 -41.07 3.06 21.31
C ALA A 539 -40.65 2.59 19.90
N ASP A 540 -40.93 3.36 18.85
CA ASP A 540 -40.49 3.10 17.48
C ASP A 540 -39.20 3.85 17.13
N LEU A 541 -39.12 5.14 17.45
CA LEU A 541 -38.01 6.01 17.03
C LEU A 541 -36.68 5.68 17.75
N ILE A 542 -36.69 5.44 19.06
CA ILE A 542 -35.44 5.23 19.81
C ILE A 542 -34.70 3.96 19.34
N PRO A 543 -35.36 2.79 19.16
CA PRO A 543 -34.70 1.61 18.58
C PRO A 543 -34.11 1.84 17.18
N ARG A 544 -34.71 2.73 16.38
CA ARG A 544 -34.26 3.05 15.02
C ARG A 544 -33.05 3.97 14.99
N TYR A 545 -33.02 5.01 15.84
CA TYR A 545 -32.00 6.06 15.79
C TYR A 545 -30.84 5.85 16.78
N ALA A 546 -31.08 5.35 18.00
CA ALA A 546 -30.02 5.23 19.02
C ALA A 546 -28.81 4.38 18.57
N PRO A 547 -28.98 3.22 17.91
CA PRO A 547 -27.84 2.41 17.44
C PRO A 547 -26.97 3.12 16.40
N ARG A 548 -27.55 4.01 15.58
CA ARG A 548 -26.81 4.77 14.54
C ARG A 548 -25.82 5.76 15.13
N TYR A 549 -26.06 6.18 16.38
CA TYR A 549 -25.21 7.11 17.12
C TYR A 549 -24.41 6.42 18.24
N GLY A 550 -24.30 5.09 18.19
CA GLY A 550 -23.46 4.31 19.11
C GLY A 550 -24.06 4.13 20.52
N LEU A 551 -25.36 4.34 20.71
CA LEU A 551 -26.04 4.20 21.99
C LEU A 551 -26.93 2.95 22.02
N ASN A 552 -26.96 2.27 23.17
CA ASN A 552 -27.82 1.11 23.39
C ASN A 552 -29.27 1.56 23.61
N SER A 553 -30.16 1.25 22.65
CA SER A 553 -31.58 1.63 22.71
C SER A 553 -32.29 1.07 23.95
N ALA A 554 -32.03 -0.19 24.32
CA ALA A 554 -32.71 -0.84 25.44
C ALA A 554 -32.35 -0.22 26.80
N GLU A 555 -31.11 0.24 26.95
CA GLU A 555 -30.61 0.87 28.18
C GLU A 555 -31.26 2.25 28.40
N TYR A 556 -31.32 3.08 27.35
CA TYR A 556 -31.71 4.48 27.48
C TYR A 556 -33.18 4.77 27.12
N GLN A 557 -33.94 3.78 26.63
CA GLN A 557 -35.35 3.92 26.22
C GLN A 557 -36.20 4.71 27.23
N LYS A 558 -36.14 4.30 28.51
CA LYS A 558 -36.98 4.89 29.57
C LYS A 558 -36.59 6.34 29.86
N THR A 559 -35.28 6.62 29.91
CA THR A 559 -34.74 7.96 30.22
C THR A 559 -35.05 8.93 29.08
N LEU A 560 -34.76 8.55 27.83
CA LEU A 560 -35.02 9.37 26.65
C LEU A 560 -36.52 9.66 26.46
N THR A 561 -37.38 8.65 26.64
CA THR A 561 -38.84 8.86 26.54
C THR A 561 -39.33 9.88 27.57
N ARG A 562 -38.93 9.71 28.84
CA ARG A 562 -39.29 10.65 29.93
C ARG A 562 -38.72 12.04 29.68
N TRP A 563 -37.52 12.12 29.12
CA TRP A 563 -36.88 13.39 28.80
C TRP A 563 -37.69 14.13 27.75
N LEU A 564 -38.04 13.50 26.63
CA LEU A 564 -38.85 14.10 25.57
C LEU A 564 -40.25 14.50 26.06
N GLU A 565 -40.90 13.65 26.88
CA GLU A 565 -42.20 13.98 27.50
C GLU A 565 -42.13 15.27 28.33
N LYS A 566 -41.11 15.41 29.18
CA LYS A 566 -40.90 16.62 30.00
C LYS A 566 -40.53 17.83 29.16
N LEU A 567 -39.65 17.65 28.19
CA LEU A 567 -39.14 18.71 27.32
C LEU A 567 -40.30 19.40 26.58
N LEU A 568 -41.20 18.62 25.98
CA LEU A 568 -42.24 19.16 25.11
C LEU A 568 -43.31 19.97 25.85
N ILE A 569 -43.58 19.64 27.11
CA ILE A 569 -44.54 20.35 27.96
C ILE A 569 -43.90 21.45 28.81
N SER A 570 -42.59 21.67 28.70
CA SER A 570 -41.90 22.72 29.46
C SER A 570 -42.25 24.10 28.88
N PRO A 571 -42.56 25.10 29.71
CA PRO A 571 -42.87 26.45 29.25
C PRO A 571 -41.63 27.12 28.64
N LEU A 572 -41.81 27.75 27.48
CA LEU A 572 -40.80 28.56 26.78
C LEU A 572 -40.88 30.04 27.19
N ASN A 573 -42.01 30.48 27.73
CA ASN A 573 -42.23 31.85 28.21
C ASN A 573 -43.35 31.89 29.26
N ASP A 574 -43.52 33.06 29.88
CA ASP A 574 -44.53 33.28 30.92
C ASP A 574 -45.98 33.21 30.41
N SER A 575 -46.19 33.31 29.09
CA SER A 575 -47.51 33.16 28.47
C SER A 575 -47.97 31.71 28.31
N GLY A 576 -47.12 30.74 28.67
CA GLY A 576 -47.45 29.31 28.61
C GLY A 576 -47.21 28.65 27.25
N LEU A 577 -46.40 29.25 26.38
CA LEU A 577 -45.98 28.61 25.12
C LEU A 577 -45.16 27.35 25.42
N THR A 578 -45.52 26.21 24.83
CA THR A 578 -44.78 24.95 24.92
C THR A 578 -44.56 24.36 23.53
N LEU A 579 -43.58 23.48 23.37
CA LEU A 579 -43.40 22.77 22.09
C LEU A 579 -44.61 21.88 21.77
N SER A 580 -45.24 21.28 22.79
CA SER A 580 -46.45 20.47 22.63
C SER A 580 -47.67 21.24 22.11
N ALA A 581 -47.66 22.58 22.16
CA ALA A 581 -48.73 23.40 21.60
C ALA A 581 -48.67 23.50 20.06
N LEU A 582 -47.52 23.19 19.46
CA LEU A 582 -47.24 23.38 18.03
C LEU A 582 -47.71 22.16 17.22
N SER A 583 -48.49 22.37 16.16
CA SER A 583 -48.80 21.30 15.20
C SER A 583 -47.68 21.14 14.17
N SER A 584 -47.70 20.04 13.40
CA SER A 584 -46.80 19.83 12.27
C SER A 584 -46.93 20.91 11.18
N GLU A 585 -48.12 21.50 10.99
CA GLU A 585 -48.36 22.57 10.00
C GLU A 585 -47.79 23.93 10.44
N GLN A 586 -47.62 24.13 11.74
CA GLN A 586 -47.07 25.36 12.31
C GLN A 586 -45.55 25.34 12.43
N ARG A 587 -44.87 24.28 11.97
CA ARG A 587 -43.43 24.15 12.12
C ARG A 587 -42.73 23.64 10.87
N LEU A 588 -41.48 24.05 10.72
CA LEU A 588 -40.50 23.51 9.79
C LEU A 588 -39.32 23.01 10.64
N ASN A 589 -39.04 21.71 10.55
CA ASN A 589 -37.85 21.14 11.17
C ASN A 589 -36.69 21.20 10.16
N GLU A 590 -35.48 21.42 10.65
CA GLU A 590 -34.25 21.44 9.86
C GLU A 590 -34.34 22.35 8.61
N LEU A 591 -34.71 23.62 8.81
CA LEU A 591 -34.70 24.58 7.72
C LEU A 591 -33.25 24.90 7.31
N ALA A 592 -32.78 24.24 6.25
CA ALA A 592 -31.51 24.53 5.62
C ALA A 592 -31.55 25.86 4.85
N PHE A 593 -30.45 26.60 4.91
CA PHE A 593 -30.29 27.84 4.16
C PHE A 593 -28.88 27.98 3.62
N ASP A 594 -28.79 28.70 2.50
CA ASP A 594 -27.55 29.14 1.89
C ASP A 594 -27.71 30.60 1.46
N PHE A 595 -26.73 31.44 1.78
CA PHE A 595 -26.66 32.76 1.16
C PHE A 595 -25.24 33.14 0.76
N ALA A 596 -25.14 33.78 -0.40
CA ALA A 596 -23.90 34.27 -0.94
C ALA A 596 -23.44 35.54 -0.20
N LEU A 597 -22.11 35.71 -0.15
CA LEU A 597 -21.43 36.90 0.35
C LEU A 597 -20.20 37.18 -0.51
N ASP A 598 -19.94 38.44 -0.82
CA ASP A 598 -18.79 38.81 -1.64
C ASP A 598 -17.49 38.77 -0.86
N HIS A 599 -17.46 39.48 0.27
CA HIS A 599 -16.27 39.61 1.09
C HIS A 599 -16.65 39.96 2.53
N LEU A 600 -16.38 39.03 3.44
CA LEU A 600 -16.52 39.22 4.86
C LEU A 600 -15.16 39.55 5.48
N THR A 601 -15.06 40.75 6.04
CA THR A 601 -13.92 41.17 6.86
C THR A 601 -14.16 40.77 8.32
N ILE A 602 -13.33 39.86 8.85
CA ILE A 602 -13.51 39.27 10.17
C ILE A 602 -13.32 40.30 11.29
N ASP A 603 -12.42 41.27 11.12
CA ASP A 603 -12.26 42.38 12.07
C ASP A 603 -13.53 43.22 12.20
N LYS A 604 -14.20 43.51 11.07
CA LYS A 604 -15.47 44.26 11.08
C LYS A 604 -16.60 43.46 11.73
N LEU A 605 -16.62 42.14 11.50
CA LEU A 605 -17.56 41.23 12.15
C LEU A 605 -17.34 41.23 13.68
N ASN A 606 -16.10 41.08 14.13
CA ASN A 606 -15.76 41.10 15.56
C ASN A 606 -16.13 42.44 16.22
N LEU A 607 -15.89 43.56 15.54
CA LEU A 607 -16.28 44.90 16.03
C LEU A 607 -17.80 45.03 16.17
N LEU A 608 -18.56 44.60 15.17
CA LEU A 608 -20.02 44.65 15.20
C LEU A 608 -20.58 43.78 16.34
N LEU A 609 -20.08 42.56 16.51
CA LEU A 609 -20.54 41.64 17.57
C LEU A 609 -20.19 42.16 18.98
N ALA A 610 -19.04 42.81 19.15
CA ALA A 610 -18.71 43.49 20.40
C ALA A 610 -19.64 44.67 20.72
N GLN A 611 -20.08 45.42 19.69
CA GLN A 611 -21.06 46.49 19.84
C GLN A 611 -22.43 45.95 20.24
N ILE A 612 -22.95 44.94 19.54
CA ILE A 612 -24.25 44.32 19.81
C ILE A 612 -24.28 43.74 21.23
N SER A 613 -23.23 43.04 21.65
CA SER A 613 -23.18 42.40 22.97
C SER A 613 -22.90 43.35 24.15
N GLY A 614 -22.50 44.60 23.85
CA GLY A 614 -22.12 45.62 24.83
C GLY A 614 -20.88 45.27 25.68
N ARG A 615 -20.08 44.28 25.27
CA ARG A 615 -18.90 43.80 26.02
C ARG A 615 -17.80 43.29 25.09
N SER A 616 -16.59 43.13 25.62
CA SER A 616 -15.49 42.50 24.88
C SER A 616 -15.73 41.00 24.77
N LEU A 617 -15.66 40.46 23.55
CA LEU A 617 -15.81 39.02 23.25
C LEU A 617 -14.47 38.44 22.78
N THR A 618 -14.29 37.11 22.95
CA THR A 618 -13.19 36.39 22.32
C THR A 618 -13.31 36.52 20.80
N PRO A 619 -12.27 37.03 20.10
CA PRO A 619 -12.35 37.27 18.67
C PRO A 619 -12.48 35.96 17.90
N ILE A 620 -13.20 36.01 16.78
CA ILE A 620 -13.16 34.98 15.77
C ILE A 620 -11.85 35.15 14.98
N GLU A 621 -11.04 34.10 14.90
CA GLU A 621 -9.72 34.08 14.26
C GLU A 621 -9.75 33.23 12.97
N VAL A 622 -10.42 33.73 11.94
CA VAL A 622 -10.40 33.10 10.61
C VAL A 622 -9.97 34.12 9.55
N ASP A 623 -9.43 33.62 8.43
CA ASP A 623 -9.09 34.50 7.31
C ASP A 623 -10.34 35.15 6.69
N ASN A 624 -10.18 36.37 6.19
CA ASN A 624 -11.20 37.06 5.38
C ASN A 624 -11.56 36.21 4.14
N PHE A 625 -12.84 36.13 3.81
CA PHE A 625 -13.29 35.26 2.74
C PHE A 625 -14.53 35.79 2.01
N GLY A 626 -14.70 35.36 0.77
CA GLY A 626 -15.93 35.42 -0.01
C GLY A 626 -16.55 34.02 -0.17
N GLY A 627 -17.77 33.96 -0.68
CA GLY A 627 -18.41 32.69 -1.05
C GLY A 627 -19.81 32.56 -0.49
N MET A 628 -20.05 31.56 0.36
CA MET A 628 -21.38 31.26 0.89
C MET A 628 -21.33 30.96 2.39
N ILE A 629 -22.38 31.36 3.10
CA ILE A 629 -22.68 30.86 4.45
C ILE A 629 -23.81 29.84 4.34
N THR A 630 -23.59 28.68 4.96
CA THR A 630 -24.55 27.58 5.02
C THR A 630 -24.89 27.23 6.47
N GLY A 631 -26.12 26.81 6.71
CA GLY A 631 -26.58 26.41 8.03
C GLY A 631 -27.93 25.70 8.00
N VAL A 632 -28.27 25.10 9.14
CA VAL A 632 -29.55 24.41 9.34
C VAL A 632 -30.15 24.90 10.65
N ILE A 633 -31.37 25.43 10.60
CA ILE A 633 -32.13 25.85 11.78
C ILE A 633 -32.97 24.67 12.26
N ASP A 634 -32.78 24.22 13.50
CA ASP A 634 -33.42 22.99 13.99
C ASP A 634 -34.95 23.05 13.92
N LEU A 635 -35.53 24.17 14.34
CA LEU A 635 -36.97 24.38 14.34
C LEU A 635 -37.30 25.83 13.99
N VAL A 636 -38.15 26.04 13.01
CA VAL A 636 -38.87 27.29 12.78
C VAL A 636 -40.33 27.03 13.05
N PHE A 637 -41.00 27.88 13.84
CA PHE A 637 -42.41 27.69 14.14
C PHE A 637 -43.19 29.00 14.16
N GLU A 638 -44.48 28.90 13.86
CA GLU A 638 -45.45 29.98 13.94
C GLU A 638 -46.27 29.85 15.24
N TYR A 639 -46.43 30.98 15.93
CA TYR A 639 -47.32 31.08 17.07
C TYR A 639 -47.95 32.48 17.14
N GLN A 640 -49.28 32.53 17.08
CA GLN A 640 -50.08 33.76 17.19
C GLN A 640 -49.69 34.86 16.17
N GLY A 641 -49.41 34.46 14.92
CA GLY A 641 -49.06 35.34 13.80
C GLY A 641 -47.59 35.77 13.76
N LYS A 642 -46.75 35.23 14.66
CA LYS A 642 -45.31 35.51 14.70
C LYS A 642 -44.50 34.23 14.46
N TYR A 643 -43.38 34.38 13.77
CA TYR A 643 -42.44 33.31 13.44
C TYR A 643 -41.23 33.35 14.36
N TYR A 644 -40.91 32.22 14.94
CA TYR A 644 -39.80 32.03 15.86
C TYR A 644 -38.84 31.00 15.28
N LEU A 645 -37.56 31.13 15.62
CA LEU A 645 -36.61 30.04 15.44
C LEU A 645 -36.21 29.47 16.80
N ALA A 646 -35.97 28.17 16.85
CA ALA A 646 -35.46 27.47 17.99
C ALA A 646 -34.28 26.58 17.60
N ASP A 647 -33.26 26.52 18.47
CA ASP A 647 -32.09 25.65 18.34
C ASP A 647 -31.95 24.81 19.62
N TYR A 648 -31.76 23.50 19.45
CA TYR A 648 -31.67 22.56 20.55
C TYR A 648 -30.21 22.41 21.01
N LYS A 649 -29.92 22.82 22.24
CA LYS A 649 -28.59 22.74 22.85
C LYS A 649 -28.50 21.59 23.85
N THR A 650 -27.65 20.62 23.55
CA THR A 650 -27.38 19.47 24.45
C THR A 650 -26.16 19.67 25.34
N ASN A 651 -25.66 20.89 25.41
CA ASN A 651 -24.46 21.24 26.16
C ASN A 651 -24.62 20.97 27.66
N TYR A 652 -23.59 20.41 28.27
CA TYR A 652 -23.49 20.26 29.71
C TYR A 652 -22.92 21.56 30.31
N LEU A 653 -23.71 22.26 31.12
CA LEU A 653 -23.28 23.46 31.87
C LEU A 653 -22.96 23.16 33.33
N GLY A 654 -23.48 22.05 33.85
CA GLY A 654 -23.23 21.57 35.21
C GLY A 654 -24.25 20.51 35.62
N ALA A 655 -24.17 20.11 36.90
CA ALA A 655 -24.88 18.99 37.48
C ALA A 655 -26.20 19.38 38.17
N SER A 656 -26.55 20.67 38.24
CA SER A 656 -27.81 21.14 38.82
C SER A 656 -28.62 21.98 37.83
N LEU A 657 -29.89 22.26 38.14
CA LEU A 657 -30.74 23.10 37.28
C LEU A 657 -30.28 24.57 37.31
N GLU A 658 -29.73 25.03 38.44
CA GLU A 658 -29.19 26.38 38.64
C GLU A 658 -28.01 26.69 37.71
N ASP A 659 -27.27 25.66 37.28
CA ASP A 659 -26.21 25.77 36.27
C ASP A 659 -26.76 26.22 34.90
N TYR A 660 -28.08 26.13 34.70
CA TYR A 660 -28.82 26.55 33.50
C TYR A 660 -29.77 27.72 33.79
N SER A 661 -29.48 28.51 34.83
CA SER A 661 -30.14 29.79 35.08
C SER A 661 -29.85 30.80 33.97
N GLU A 662 -30.71 31.81 33.83
CA GLU A 662 -30.62 32.86 32.80
C GLU A 662 -29.21 33.47 32.67
N ASN A 663 -28.58 33.84 33.79
CA ASN A 663 -27.23 34.41 33.82
C ASN A 663 -26.17 33.43 33.27
N ASN A 664 -26.30 32.14 33.56
CA ASN A 664 -25.36 31.12 33.09
C ASN A 664 -25.60 30.78 31.62
N LEU A 665 -26.85 30.79 31.16
CA LEU A 665 -27.18 30.65 29.74
C LEU A 665 -26.60 31.82 28.94
N GLN A 666 -26.75 33.06 29.43
CA GLN A 666 -26.20 34.23 28.75
C GLN A 666 -24.66 34.15 28.60
N ARG A 667 -23.96 33.64 29.63
CA ARG A 667 -22.52 33.35 29.52
C ARG A 667 -22.25 32.26 28.49
N ALA A 668 -22.97 31.15 28.55
CA ALA A 668 -22.80 30.04 27.62
C ALA A 668 -23.05 30.44 26.15
N ILE A 669 -23.99 31.36 25.89
CA ILE A 669 -24.26 31.92 24.56
C ILE A 669 -23.02 32.66 24.04
N LEU A 670 -22.44 33.54 24.85
CA LEU A 670 -21.31 34.38 24.44
C LEU A 670 -19.99 33.60 24.39
N ASP A 671 -19.74 32.71 25.34
CA ASP A 671 -18.50 31.91 25.41
C ASP A 671 -18.38 30.98 24.19
N ARG A 672 -19.51 30.48 23.68
CA ARG A 672 -19.56 29.58 22.51
C ARG A 672 -19.87 30.29 21.20
N ARG A 673 -19.97 31.62 21.24
CA ARG A 673 -20.36 32.47 20.12
C ARG A 673 -21.72 32.13 19.50
N TYR A 674 -22.65 31.57 20.28
CA TYR A 674 -24.02 31.34 19.81
C TYR A 674 -24.77 32.65 19.49
N ASP A 675 -24.25 33.80 19.95
CA ASP A 675 -24.65 35.14 19.49
C ASP A 675 -24.59 35.26 17.97
N LEU A 676 -23.44 34.91 17.38
CA LEU A 676 -23.29 34.93 15.93
C LEU A 676 -24.21 33.92 15.25
N GLN A 677 -24.37 32.72 15.84
CA GLN A 677 -25.21 31.67 15.26
C GLN A 677 -26.66 32.15 15.11
N TYR A 678 -27.26 32.69 16.18
CA TYR A 678 -28.65 33.10 16.09
C TYR A 678 -28.84 34.34 15.22
N LEU A 679 -27.87 35.25 15.15
CA LEU A 679 -27.94 36.41 14.26
C LEU A 679 -27.93 35.95 12.79
N LEU A 680 -27.05 35.01 12.43
CA LEU A 680 -27.02 34.41 11.08
C LEU A 680 -28.34 33.67 10.77
N TYR A 681 -28.88 32.93 11.73
CA TYR A 681 -30.16 32.22 11.56
C TYR A 681 -31.34 33.19 11.45
N SER A 682 -31.30 34.30 12.18
CA SER A 682 -32.30 35.36 12.12
C SER A 682 -32.28 36.06 10.76
N ILE A 683 -31.09 36.34 10.20
CA ILE A 683 -30.96 36.84 8.82
C ILE A 683 -31.52 35.84 7.82
N ALA A 684 -31.17 34.56 7.94
CA ALA A 684 -31.66 33.52 7.05
C ALA A 684 -33.18 33.42 7.08
N LEU A 685 -33.77 33.39 8.28
CA LEU A 685 -35.23 33.34 8.45
C LEU A 685 -35.89 34.65 7.98
N HIS A 686 -35.31 35.81 8.29
CA HIS A 686 -35.79 37.11 7.82
C HIS A 686 -35.88 37.17 6.28
N ARG A 687 -34.78 36.82 5.59
CA ARG A 687 -34.73 36.74 4.13
C ARG A 687 -35.76 35.73 3.60
N TYR A 688 -35.84 34.54 4.21
CA TYR A 688 -36.80 33.52 3.82
C TYR A 688 -38.26 33.99 3.94
N LEU A 689 -38.63 34.61 5.06
CA LEU A 689 -39.99 35.12 5.29
C LEU A 689 -40.32 36.27 4.34
N SER A 690 -39.36 37.17 4.08
CA SER A 690 -39.54 38.30 3.15
C SER A 690 -39.88 37.85 1.71
N LEU A 691 -39.41 36.68 1.31
CA LEU A 691 -39.69 36.09 -0.01
C LEU A 691 -41.02 35.32 -0.07
N ARG A 692 -41.59 34.96 1.08
CA ARG A 692 -42.75 34.04 1.18
C ARG A 692 -44.01 34.72 1.67
N ILE A 693 -43.90 35.73 2.51
CA ILE A 693 -45.05 36.40 3.15
C ILE A 693 -45.27 37.76 2.48
N PRO A 694 -46.43 37.96 1.82
CA PRO A 694 -46.82 39.27 1.31
C PRO A 694 -46.87 40.31 2.45
N ASP A 695 -46.41 41.53 2.18
CA ASP A 695 -46.34 42.62 3.15
C ASP A 695 -45.57 42.27 4.44
N TYR A 696 -44.58 41.38 4.36
CA TYR A 696 -43.72 41.05 5.49
C TYR A 696 -43.05 42.30 6.08
N ALA A 697 -43.00 42.34 7.41
CA ALA A 697 -42.33 43.36 8.21
C ALA A 697 -41.76 42.69 9.46
N TYR A 698 -40.49 42.98 9.78
CA TYR A 698 -39.76 42.30 10.85
C TYR A 698 -40.45 42.48 12.20
N GLU A 699 -40.83 43.70 12.54
CA GLU A 699 -41.40 44.09 13.83
C GLU A 699 -42.78 43.45 14.08
N ARG A 700 -43.49 43.08 13.00
CA ARG A 700 -44.82 42.47 13.06
C ARG A 700 -44.76 40.95 13.06
N HIS A 701 -43.90 40.36 12.24
CA HIS A 701 -43.93 38.93 11.95
C HIS A 701 -42.80 38.14 12.58
N PHE A 702 -41.66 38.75 12.93
CA PHE A 702 -40.58 38.06 13.59
C PHE A 702 -40.83 38.05 15.11
N GLY A 703 -40.85 36.85 15.69
CA GLY A 703 -41.18 36.62 17.09
C GLY A 703 -39.97 36.53 18.00
N GLY A 704 -38.81 36.15 17.46
CA GLY A 704 -37.56 36.03 18.20
C GLY A 704 -36.91 34.65 18.07
N VAL A 705 -35.93 34.43 18.92
CA VAL A 705 -35.01 33.30 18.92
C VAL A 705 -35.12 32.58 20.26
N TYR A 706 -35.25 31.26 20.22
CA TYR A 706 -35.16 30.38 21.38
C TYR A 706 -33.93 29.48 21.31
N TYR A 707 -33.05 29.52 22.30
CA TYR A 707 -31.99 28.52 22.46
C TYR A 707 -32.36 27.62 23.64
N LEU A 708 -32.67 26.37 23.32
CA LEU A 708 -33.26 25.43 24.25
C LEU A 708 -32.18 24.49 24.77
N PHE A 709 -31.64 24.78 25.95
CA PHE A 709 -30.72 23.89 26.66
C PHE A 709 -31.49 22.73 27.28
N ILE A 710 -31.80 21.75 26.44
CA ILE A 710 -32.82 20.74 26.69
C ILE A 710 -32.52 19.84 27.89
N ARG A 711 -31.28 19.80 28.39
CA ARG A 711 -30.90 19.07 29.61
C ARG A 711 -31.64 19.58 30.86
N ALA A 712 -31.90 20.88 30.95
CA ALA A 712 -32.46 21.51 32.15
C ALA A 712 -33.94 21.87 32.06
N MET A 713 -34.55 21.78 30.88
CA MET A 713 -35.97 22.12 30.70
C MET A 713 -36.88 21.17 31.49
N ARG A 714 -37.74 21.74 32.34
CA ARG A 714 -38.70 21.02 33.21
C ARG A 714 -40.04 21.77 33.25
N PRO A 715 -41.17 21.07 33.53
CA PRO A 715 -42.51 21.68 33.56
C PRO A 715 -42.86 22.50 34.83
N GLN A 716 -41.89 22.82 35.70
CA GLN A 716 -42.19 23.52 36.97
C GLN A 716 -42.38 25.04 36.75
N GLN A 717 -43.42 25.61 37.36
CA GLN A 717 -44.01 26.90 36.99
C GLN A 717 -43.25 28.16 37.47
N GLU A 718 -42.24 28.05 38.34
CA GLU A 718 -41.63 29.23 39.01
C GLU A 718 -40.24 29.64 38.46
N SER A 719 -39.62 28.86 37.56
CA SER A 719 -38.36 29.24 36.88
C SER A 719 -38.14 28.46 35.58
N THR A 720 -37.90 29.15 34.46
CA THR A 720 -37.63 28.56 33.13
C THR A 720 -36.16 28.22 32.95
N TYR A 721 -35.67 27.18 33.64
CA TYR A 721 -34.31 26.69 33.45
C TYR A 721 -34.09 26.13 32.04
N GLY A 722 -32.94 26.46 31.46
CA GLY A 722 -32.55 25.96 30.14
C GLY A 722 -33.26 26.61 28.95
N VAL A 723 -34.06 27.66 29.15
CA VAL A 723 -34.67 28.42 28.04
C VAL A 723 -33.99 29.78 27.95
N TYR A 724 -33.31 30.03 26.84
CA TYR A 724 -32.81 31.36 26.48
C TYR A 724 -33.68 31.94 25.38
N PHE A 725 -34.08 33.21 25.53
CA PHE A 725 -34.84 33.94 24.53
C PHE A 725 -34.13 35.25 24.20
N ASP A 726 -34.08 35.59 22.91
CA ASP A 726 -33.65 36.90 22.43
C ASP A 726 -34.54 37.37 21.28
N LEU A 727 -34.76 38.67 21.17
CA LEU A 727 -35.39 39.31 20.02
C LEU A 727 -34.39 40.31 19.45
N PRO A 728 -33.58 39.91 18.45
CA PRO A 728 -32.54 40.77 17.92
C PRO A 728 -33.10 42.10 17.41
N ASP A 729 -32.43 43.21 17.70
CA ASP A 729 -32.81 44.51 17.18
C ASP A 729 -32.69 44.51 15.65
N TYR A 730 -33.67 45.11 14.96
CA TYR A 730 -33.68 45.14 13.51
C TYR A 730 -32.51 45.93 12.92
N ALA A 731 -32.06 46.99 13.59
CA ALA A 731 -30.92 47.78 13.15
C ALA A 731 -29.62 46.96 13.20
N ASP A 732 -29.44 46.16 14.26
CA ASP A 732 -28.28 45.28 14.42
C ASP A 732 -28.28 44.15 13.37
N LEU A 733 -29.44 43.53 13.13
CA LEU A 733 -29.60 42.55 12.06
C LEU A 733 -29.35 43.15 10.68
N SER A 734 -29.86 44.35 10.41
CA SER A 734 -29.64 45.04 9.14
C SER A 734 -28.17 45.42 8.95
N ALA A 735 -27.46 45.81 10.00
CA ALA A 735 -26.03 46.11 9.94
C ALA A 735 -25.20 44.86 9.63
N LEU A 736 -25.53 43.72 10.25
CA LEU A 736 -24.89 42.44 9.95
C LEU A 736 -25.24 41.95 8.53
N ASP A 737 -26.50 42.10 8.11
CA ASP A 737 -26.93 41.69 6.77
C ASP A 737 -26.21 42.51 5.68
N ALA A 738 -26.01 43.81 5.90
CA ALA A 738 -25.22 44.67 5.01
C ALA A 738 -23.73 44.29 4.96
N LEU A 739 -23.16 43.80 6.08
CA LEU A 739 -21.79 43.27 6.12
C LEU A 739 -21.64 42.00 5.26
N LEU A 740 -22.72 41.22 5.18
CA LEU A 740 -22.79 39.94 4.46
C LEU A 740 -23.32 40.07 3.01
N ALA A 741 -23.84 41.24 2.64
CA ALA A 741 -24.48 41.46 1.36
C ALA A 741 -23.51 41.33 0.18
N VAL A 742 -24.01 40.73 -0.91
CA VAL A 742 -23.40 40.81 -2.24
C VAL A 742 -23.63 42.21 -2.76
N LYS A 743 -22.56 42.93 -3.10
CA LYS A 743 -22.68 44.19 -3.83
C LYS A 743 -23.23 43.85 -5.20
N SER A 744 -24.42 44.36 -5.50
CA SER A 744 -24.94 44.34 -6.87
C SER A 744 -23.96 45.08 -7.76
N ASP A 745 -23.22 44.34 -8.57
CA ASP A 745 -22.38 44.89 -9.62
C ASP A 745 -23.33 45.45 -10.69
N ASP A 746 -23.70 46.72 -10.51
CA ASP A 746 -24.45 47.49 -11.49
C ASP A 746 -23.53 47.72 -12.70
N GLY A 747 -23.47 46.71 -13.58
CA GLY A 747 -22.91 46.82 -14.92
C GLY A 747 -21.64 46.02 -15.20
N ARG A 748 -21.77 44.70 -15.40
CA ARG A 748 -20.93 43.79 -16.23
C ARG A 748 -21.50 42.37 -16.01
N HIS A 749 -22.15 41.65 -16.92
CA HIS A 749 -22.03 41.49 -18.35
C HIS A 749 -23.38 40.99 -18.94
N ARG A 750 -23.82 41.64 -20.02
CA ARG A 750 -24.42 40.94 -21.17
C ARG A 750 -23.30 40.39 -22.04
#